data_AF-A0A142JQ35-F1
#
_entry.id   AF-A0A142JQ35-F1
#
_cell.length_a   1.000
_cell.length_b   1.000
_cell.length_c   1.000
_cell.angle_alpha   90.00
_cell.angle_beta   90.00
_cell.angle_gamma   90.00
#
_symmetry.space_group_name_H-M   'P 1'
#
loop_
_entity.id
_entity.type
_entity.pdbx_description
1 polymer ?
#
loop_
_entity_poly.entity_id
_entity_poly.type
_entity_poly.pdbx_seq_one_letter_code
_entity_poly.pdbx_strand_id
1 'polypeptide(L)'
;MASNVDQYADPIGALAQPFLEYAHDAWQRHVLLLDILRQRGNLSAEHEREGMPPVLVFEHELLADGRQLPEPANYALLRIVPPTGSPTDPAKRPFVVIDPRAGHGPGIGGFKADSEIGIALRTGHPCYFITFFHEPCPGQTIEAVARAEAAFLRIVGERHPDAPGKPFVIGNCQAGWALMMLAAVAPERTGPLLLAGAPLAYWSGVRGRNPMRYSGGLLGGSWLASLAADLGNGRFDGAWLVQNFEQLNPANTLWKKLYDVYARVDTEGPRFLDFERWWGGHFLMNRAEIDWIVQQLFVGNRLTAGAVRSSDGNTVVDLRNVRSPVIIFASWGDNITPPQQALNWIPDLYASDDELVANDQVIVYCLHPTVGHLGIFVSAGVANREHSELFCALDLIDVLPPGLYEARIEDIAPDLPHRELVEGRYLVRFERRGIADILALDDGRDDECAFEVVRRVAEINQHIYDTFASPWVRAVSSEFSAQWLRALHPARLERTLATDMNPWMAWIGALAPWVREHRAPVAPDNPLLTLEQAASAQIIRALDQFRDWRDAWYEQVFEAIYQAPAMAALVGLQAQAPANVESPVTVALRRELAARRLRDAEASIAQGGTLEAFVRVLAYVAERSSAIEERPFNLLRRIAREQQQATETNGAHADLAAFKTAVRQQSFIVRLDPQRAIRALPALVPDRETRRKLMAAAHRVMTVSGPLAGERLARYREVAQILGTGDAPEAEQPGGGAEPEIGLP
;
A
#
# COMPACT_ATOMS: atom_id res chain seq x y z
N MET A 1 27.45 -31.96 -72.94
CA MET A 1 26.10 -31.37 -73.02
C MET A 1 25.16 -32.24 -72.20
N ALA A 2 24.87 -31.85 -70.97
CA ALA A 2 23.74 -32.37 -70.18
C ALA A 2 23.39 -31.31 -69.14
N SER A 3 22.39 -30.51 -69.52
CA SER A 3 21.43 -29.76 -68.70
C SER A 3 21.69 -29.63 -67.19
N ASN A 4 22.21 -28.46 -66.80
CA ASN A 4 21.79 -27.79 -65.56
C ASN A 4 20.46 -27.10 -65.89
N VAL A 5 19.35 -27.60 -65.36
CA VAL A 5 18.09 -26.86 -65.31
C VAL A 5 18.01 -26.30 -63.90
N ASP A 6 18.24 -25.01 -63.79
CA ASP A 6 17.95 -24.22 -62.60
C ASP A 6 16.50 -24.43 -62.18
N GLN A 7 16.30 -25.09 -61.04
CA GLN A 7 15.03 -25.05 -60.32
C GLN A 7 14.91 -23.64 -59.72
N TYR A 8 14.28 -22.74 -60.48
CA TYR A 8 13.61 -21.59 -59.89
C TYR A 8 12.53 -22.14 -58.96
N ALA A 9 12.82 -22.24 -57.67
CA ALA A 9 11.82 -22.47 -56.64
C ALA A 9 10.78 -21.36 -56.76
N ASP A 10 9.57 -21.71 -57.17
CA ASP A 10 8.45 -20.78 -57.23
C ASP A 10 8.20 -20.23 -55.80
N PRO A 11 8.47 -18.95 -55.53
CA PRO A 11 8.32 -18.40 -54.18
C PRO A 11 6.86 -18.42 -53.71
N ILE A 12 5.90 -18.57 -54.63
CA ILE A 12 4.46 -18.70 -54.31
C ILE A 12 4.15 -20.14 -53.84
N GLY A 13 4.73 -21.16 -54.47
CA GLY A 13 4.60 -22.55 -54.06
C GLY A 13 5.27 -22.87 -52.71
N ALA A 14 6.37 -22.18 -52.40
CA ALA A 14 7.11 -22.34 -51.14
C ALA A 14 6.35 -21.85 -49.89
N LEU A 15 5.36 -20.96 -50.05
CA LEU A 15 4.57 -20.40 -48.95
C LEU A 15 3.21 -21.09 -48.73
N ALA A 16 2.77 -21.96 -49.65
CA ALA A 16 1.47 -22.61 -49.57
C ALA A 16 1.35 -23.55 -48.35
N GLN A 17 2.38 -24.36 -48.09
CA GLN A 17 2.38 -25.29 -46.95
C GLN A 17 2.50 -24.55 -45.60
N PRO A 18 3.45 -23.60 -45.40
CA PRO A 18 3.47 -22.75 -44.21
C PRO A 18 2.16 -22.00 -43.97
N PHE A 19 1.46 -21.58 -45.03
CA PHE A 19 0.16 -20.95 -44.95
C PHE A 19 -0.93 -21.88 -44.42
N LEU A 20 -1.03 -23.09 -44.96
CA LEU A 20 -2.03 -24.06 -44.50
C LEU A 20 -1.80 -24.47 -43.04
N GLU A 21 -0.55 -24.70 -42.66
CA GLU A 21 -0.19 -25.02 -41.27
C GLU A 21 -0.54 -23.88 -40.31
N TYR A 22 -0.18 -22.64 -40.68
CA TYR A 22 -0.55 -21.46 -39.90
C TYR A 22 -2.06 -21.27 -39.81
N ALA A 23 -2.78 -21.37 -40.93
CA ALA A 23 -4.23 -21.17 -40.96
C ALA A 23 -4.96 -22.21 -40.11
N HIS A 24 -4.51 -23.46 -40.14
CA HIS A 24 -5.04 -24.53 -39.30
C HIS A 24 -4.79 -24.23 -37.81
N ASP A 25 -3.56 -23.93 -37.41
CA ASP A 25 -3.23 -23.55 -36.03
C ASP A 25 -4.01 -22.30 -35.57
N ALA A 26 -4.07 -21.26 -36.40
CA ALA A 26 -4.78 -20.01 -36.09
C ALA A 26 -6.28 -20.25 -35.89
N TRP A 27 -6.90 -21.12 -36.70
CA TRP A 27 -8.29 -21.55 -36.52
C TRP A 27 -8.47 -22.29 -35.19
N GLN A 28 -7.59 -23.24 -34.87
CA GLN A 28 -7.62 -23.97 -33.60
C GLN A 28 -7.49 -23.00 -32.40
N ARG A 29 -6.51 -22.08 -32.44
CA ARG A 29 -6.31 -21.06 -31.40
C ARG A 29 -7.54 -20.16 -31.24
N HIS A 30 -8.23 -19.83 -32.33
CA HIS A 30 -9.44 -19.01 -32.28
C HIS A 30 -10.61 -19.75 -31.60
N VAL A 31 -10.84 -21.02 -31.96
CA VAL A 31 -11.87 -21.85 -31.30
C VAL A 31 -11.59 -21.97 -29.80
N LEU A 32 -10.34 -22.22 -29.42
CA LEU A 32 -9.95 -22.35 -28.02
C LEU A 32 -10.05 -21.01 -27.25
N LEU A 33 -9.70 -19.89 -27.88
CA LEU A 33 -9.92 -18.56 -27.30
C LEU A 33 -11.41 -18.31 -27.03
N LEU A 34 -12.28 -18.58 -28.01
CA LEU A 34 -13.72 -18.44 -27.84
C LEU A 34 -14.25 -19.34 -26.72
N ASP A 35 -13.71 -20.54 -26.57
CA ASP A 35 -14.07 -21.44 -25.47
C ASP A 35 -13.59 -20.90 -24.10
N ILE A 36 -12.40 -20.30 -24.02
CA ILE A 36 -11.93 -19.63 -22.80
C ILE A 36 -12.86 -18.45 -22.46
N LEU A 37 -13.25 -17.63 -23.44
CA LEU A 37 -14.20 -16.53 -23.21
C LEU A 37 -15.59 -17.03 -22.80
N ARG A 38 -16.04 -18.17 -23.35
CA ARG A 38 -17.25 -18.89 -22.93
C ARG A 38 -17.19 -19.31 -21.46
N GLN A 39 -16.08 -19.94 -21.08
CA GLN A 39 -15.83 -20.37 -19.70
C GLN A 39 -15.80 -19.16 -18.76
N ARG A 40 -15.18 -18.04 -19.17
CA ARG A 40 -15.20 -16.78 -18.41
C ARG A 40 -16.62 -16.30 -18.14
N GLY A 41 -17.47 -16.23 -19.17
CA GLY A 41 -18.86 -15.80 -19.00
C GLY A 41 -19.66 -16.75 -18.11
N ASN A 42 -19.46 -18.06 -18.26
CA ASN A 42 -20.10 -19.07 -17.39
C ASN A 42 -19.67 -18.91 -15.92
N LEU A 43 -18.37 -18.74 -15.66
CA LEU A 43 -17.84 -18.51 -14.31
C LEU A 43 -18.41 -17.23 -13.70
N SER A 44 -18.56 -16.16 -14.49
CA SER A 44 -19.22 -14.93 -14.03
C SER A 44 -20.68 -15.16 -13.68
N ALA A 45 -21.43 -15.90 -14.51
CA ALA A 45 -22.83 -16.22 -14.26
C ALA A 45 -23.02 -17.13 -13.02
N GLU A 46 -22.12 -18.09 -12.80
CA GLU A 46 -22.10 -18.93 -11.61
C GLU A 46 -21.82 -18.09 -10.36
N HIS A 47 -20.82 -17.22 -10.42
CA HIS A 47 -20.46 -16.33 -9.31
C HIS A 47 -21.60 -15.38 -8.92
N GLU A 48 -22.31 -14.81 -9.91
CA GLU A 48 -23.51 -14.00 -9.68
C GLU A 48 -24.64 -14.82 -9.01
N ARG A 49 -24.85 -16.07 -9.44
CA ARG A 49 -25.84 -16.97 -8.84
C ARG A 49 -25.51 -17.36 -7.39
N GLU A 50 -24.23 -17.45 -7.04
CA GLU A 50 -23.76 -17.68 -5.67
C GLU A 50 -23.88 -16.43 -4.78
N GLY A 51 -24.29 -15.29 -5.33
CA GLY A 51 -24.41 -14.03 -4.59
C GLY A 51 -23.10 -13.24 -4.48
N MET A 52 -22.15 -13.48 -5.38
CA MET A 52 -20.85 -12.80 -5.45
C MET A 52 -20.02 -12.93 -4.15
N PRO A 53 -19.72 -14.15 -3.68
CA PRO A 53 -18.90 -14.35 -2.49
C PRO A 53 -17.48 -13.76 -2.65
N PRO A 54 -16.74 -13.49 -1.55
CA PRO A 54 -15.36 -13.04 -1.65
C PRO A 54 -14.48 -14.08 -2.35
N VAL A 55 -13.58 -13.64 -3.24
CA VAL A 55 -12.71 -14.54 -4.01
C VAL A 55 -11.43 -14.86 -3.23
N LEU A 56 -11.58 -15.59 -2.13
CA LEU A 56 -10.49 -16.04 -1.26
C LEU A 56 -10.17 -17.52 -1.51
N VAL A 57 -8.88 -17.88 -1.54
CA VAL A 57 -8.45 -19.29 -1.59
C VAL A 57 -8.41 -19.96 -0.22
N PHE A 58 -8.64 -19.18 0.85
CA PHE A 58 -8.59 -19.65 2.23
C PHE A 58 -9.98 -19.90 2.79
N GLU A 59 -10.13 -21.01 3.51
CA GLU A 59 -11.32 -21.30 4.30
C GLU A 59 -11.53 -20.22 5.36
N HIS A 60 -12.78 -19.84 5.60
CA HIS A 60 -13.10 -18.73 6.49
C HIS A 60 -14.46 -18.89 7.15
N GLU A 61 -14.59 -18.28 8.32
CA GLU A 61 -15.82 -18.24 9.10
C GLU A 61 -16.31 -16.81 9.26
N LEU A 62 -17.62 -16.59 9.07
CA LEU A 62 -18.25 -15.30 9.36
C LEU A 62 -18.31 -15.08 10.88
N LEU A 63 -17.63 -14.05 11.37
CA LEU A 63 -17.63 -13.68 12.80
C LEU A 63 -18.62 -12.59 13.15
N ALA A 64 -18.79 -11.61 12.28
CA ALA A 64 -19.70 -10.50 12.50
C ALA A 64 -20.25 -9.99 11.17
N ASP A 65 -21.55 -9.71 11.15
CA ASP A 65 -22.25 -9.16 9.99
C ASP A 65 -22.65 -7.71 10.29
N GLY A 66 -22.06 -6.77 9.55
CA GLY A 66 -22.31 -5.34 9.70
C GLY A 66 -23.75 -4.93 9.41
N ARG A 67 -24.51 -5.76 8.71
CA ARG A 67 -25.94 -5.53 8.42
C ARG A 67 -26.80 -5.65 9.67
N GLN A 68 -26.28 -6.30 10.72
CA GLN A 68 -26.95 -6.51 12.00
C GLN A 68 -26.57 -5.44 13.04
N LEU A 69 -25.67 -4.50 12.70
CA LEU A 69 -25.31 -3.39 13.58
C LEU A 69 -26.44 -2.34 13.63
N PRO A 70 -26.46 -1.48 14.68
CA PRO A 70 -27.47 -0.43 14.81
C PRO A 70 -27.55 0.50 13.59
N GLU A 71 -26.40 0.73 12.96
CA GLU A 71 -26.28 1.40 11.68
C GLU A 71 -25.77 0.38 10.66
N PRO A 72 -26.69 -0.21 9.85
CA PRO A 72 -26.33 -1.30 8.96
C PRO A 72 -25.33 -0.88 7.88
N ALA A 73 -24.26 -1.66 7.75
CA ALA A 73 -23.34 -1.60 6.63
C ALA A 73 -23.19 -2.97 5.99
N ASN A 74 -23.04 -3.05 4.67
CA ASN A 74 -22.87 -4.28 3.92
C ASN A 74 -21.48 -4.92 4.09
N TYR A 75 -20.81 -4.66 5.21
CA TYR A 75 -19.50 -5.21 5.51
C TYR A 75 -19.61 -6.36 6.51
N ALA A 76 -18.63 -7.25 6.52
CA ALA A 76 -18.56 -8.36 7.45
C ALA A 76 -17.12 -8.67 7.85
N LEU A 77 -16.94 -9.21 9.05
CA LEU A 77 -15.67 -9.70 9.54
C LEU A 77 -15.58 -11.21 9.35
N LEU A 78 -14.57 -11.66 8.63
CA LEU A 78 -14.23 -13.06 8.45
C LEU A 78 -13.00 -13.43 9.28
N ARG A 79 -13.03 -14.60 9.91
CA ARG A 79 -11.85 -15.26 10.48
C ARG A 79 -11.29 -16.22 9.44
N ILE A 80 -10.02 -16.10 9.09
CA ILE A 80 -9.37 -17.06 8.22
C ILE A 80 -9.02 -18.30 9.04
N VAL A 81 -9.45 -19.47 8.56
CA VAL A 81 -9.13 -20.75 9.19
C VAL A 81 -7.71 -21.13 8.76
N PRO A 82 -6.76 -21.27 9.70
CA PRO A 82 -5.39 -21.60 9.34
C PRO A 82 -5.32 -23.03 8.76
N PRO A 83 -4.63 -23.24 7.63
CA PRO A 83 -4.45 -24.58 7.07
C PRO A 83 -3.61 -25.43 8.04
N THR A 84 -3.81 -26.74 8.04
CA THR A 84 -3.12 -27.67 8.97
C THR A 84 -1.60 -27.57 8.91
N GLY A 85 -1.02 -27.23 7.76
CA GLY A 85 0.43 -27.04 7.58
C GLY A 85 0.99 -25.69 8.04
N SER A 86 0.15 -24.74 8.45
CA SER A 86 0.57 -23.42 8.93
C SER A 86 -0.33 -22.96 10.08
N PRO A 87 -0.27 -23.64 11.25
CA PRO A 87 -1.05 -23.26 12.42
C PRO A 87 -0.64 -21.87 12.91
N THR A 88 -1.62 -21.11 13.41
CA THR A 88 -1.41 -19.78 13.97
C THR A 88 -1.43 -19.79 15.49
N ASP A 89 -0.72 -18.86 16.10
CA ASP A 89 -0.65 -18.67 17.55
C ASP A 89 -1.57 -17.51 17.98
N PRO A 90 -2.63 -17.75 18.78
CA PRO A 90 -3.51 -16.69 19.27
C PRO A 90 -2.82 -15.60 20.09
N ALA A 91 -1.64 -15.86 20.67
CA ALA A 91 -0.85 -14.87 21.40
C ALA A 91 0.01 -13.99 20.47
N LYS A 92 0.12 -14.33 19.18
CA LYS A 92 0.74 -13.43 18.20
C LYS A 92 -0.23 -12.32 17.82
N ARG A 93 0.34 -11.20 17.36
CA ARG A 93 -0.44 -10.06 16.87
C ARG A 93 -1.39 -10.49 15.75
N PRO A 94 -2.69 -10.20 15.83
CA PRO A 94 -3.61 -10.52 14.75
C PRO A 94 -3.43 -9.56 13.57
N PHE A 95 -3.58 -10.09 12.37
CA PHE A 95 -3.58 -9.37 11.10
C PHE A 95 -5.02 -9.17 10.62
N VAL A 96 -5.32 -7.98 10.10
CA VAL A 96 -6.63 -7.65 9.50
C VAL A 96 -6.38 -7.06 8.12
N VAL A 97 -6.83 -7.74 7.07
CA VAL A 97 -6.74 -7.27 5.69
C VAL A 97 -8.08 -6.67 5.25
N ILE A 98 -8.04 -5.49 4.65
CA ILE A 98 -9.20 -4.76 4.11
C ILE A 98 -8.95 -4.47 2.63
N ASP A 99 -9.81 -5.01 1.78
CA ASP A 99 -9.72 -4.83 0.34
C ASP A 99 -10.44 -3.57 -0.16
N PRO A 100 -9.99 -3.00 -1.29
CA PRO A 100 -10.58 -1.79 -1.82
C PRO A 100 -11.98 -2.04 -2.36
N ARG A 101 -12.91 -1.14 -2.03
CA ARG A 101 -14.22 -1.06 -2.72
C ARG A 101 -14.15 -0.25 -4.01
N ALA A 102 -13.13 -0.47 -4.83
CA ALA A 102 -12.84 0.29 -6.05
C ALA A 102 -13.62 -0.24 -7.27
N GLY A 103 -14.91 -0.53 -7.08
CA GLY A 103 -15.80 -1.08 -8.11
C GLY A 103 -15.79 -2.61 -8.25
N HIS A 104 -14.73 -3.28 -7.79
CA HIS A 104 -14.63 -4.75 -7.74
C HIS A 104 -15.15 -5.33 -6.42
N GLY A 105 -15.37 -6.64 -6.41
CA GLY A 105 -15.62 -7.43 -5.21
C GLY A 105 -14.37 -7.66 -4.35
N PRO A 106 -14.55 -8.07 -3.09
CA PRO A 106 -13.46 -8.35 -2.16
C PRO A 106 -12.80 -9.70 -2.45
N GLY A 107 -11.57 -9.87 -1.96
CA GLY A 107 -10.83 -11.14 -1.97
C GLY A 107 -9.43 -11.03 -2.56
N ILE A 108 -9.06 -9.87 -3.11
CA ILE A 108 -7.77 -9.68 -3.77
C ILE A 108 -6.58 -9.86 -2.82
N GLY A 109 -6.70 -9.45 -1.55
CA GLY A 109 -5.69 -9.67 -0.51
C GLY A 109 -5.49 -11.14 -0.08
N GLY A 110 -6.33 -12.05 -0.59
CA GLY A 110 -6.26 -13.50 -0.34
C GLY A 110 -6.56 -14.35 -1.57
N PHE A 111 -6.42 -13.77 -2.77
CA PHE A 111 -6.77 -14.41 -4.04
C PHE A 111 -5.80 -15.53 -4.45
N LYS A 112 -4.61 -15.58 -3.82
CA LYS A 112 -3.60 -16.63 -3.99
C LYS A 112 -3.01 -17.03 -2.65
N ALA A 113 -2.37 -18.21 -2.61
CA ALA A 113 -1.60 -18.62 -1.44
C ALA A 113 -0.41 -17.68 -1.15
N ASP A 114 0.19 -17.09 -2.19
CA ASP A 114 1.17 -16.01 -2.07
C ASP A 114 0.46 -14.66 -2.12
N SER A 115 -0.08 -14.27 -0.96
CA SER A 115 -0.82 -13.04 -0.71
C SER A 115 -0.55 -12.57 0.72
N GLU A 116 -1.06 -11.40 1.08
CA GLU A 116 -0.94 -10.82 2.43
C GLU A 116 -1.46 -11.77 3.50
N ILE A 117 -2.65 -12.37 3.28
CA ILE A 117 -3.21 -13.40 4.16
C ILE A 117 -2.29 -14.62 4.23
N GLY A 118 -1.78 -15.07 3.08
CA GLY A 118 -0.88 -16.22 3.02
C GLY A 118 0.42 -16.02 3.80
N ILE A 119 1.02 -14.84 3.74
CA ILE A 119 2.24 -14.49 4.48
C ILE A 119 1.95 -14.43 5.99
N ALA A 120 0.84 -13.82 6.39
CA ALA A 120 0.43 -13.75 7.80
C ALA A 120 0.26 -15.16 8.40
N LEU A 121 -0.40 -16.07 7.68
CA LEU A 121 -0.58 -17.46 8.12
C LEU A 121 0.76 -18.23 8.19
N ARG A 122 1.64 -18.07 7.18
CA ARG A 122 2.96 -18.73 7.16
C ARG A 122 3.87 -18.26 8.30
N THR A 123 3.73 -17.02 8.72
CA THR A 123 4.45 -16.44 9.87
C THR A 123 3.76 -16.74 11.22
N GLY A 124 2.65 -17.49 11.19
CA GLY A 124 1.92 -17.99 12.36
C GLY A 124 1.00 -16.97 13.02
N HIS A 125 0.68 -15.86 12.36
CA HIS A 125 -0.20 -14.83 12.89
C HIS A 125 -1.68 -15.16 12.63
N PRO A 126 -2.58 -14.99 13.61
CA PRO A 126 -4.03 -15.05 13.39
C PRO A 126 -4.43 -14.03 12.32
N CYS A 127 -5.22 -14.43 11.34
CA CYS A 127 -5.59 -13.56 10.23
C CYS A 127 -7.11 -13.39 10.11
N TYR A 128 -7.52 -12.15 9.85
CA TYR A 128 -8.89 -11.73 9.66
C TYR A 128 -9.00 -10.95 8.36
N PHE A 129 -10.19 -10.96 7.79
CA PHE A 129 -10.48 -10.26 6.55
C PHE A 129 -11.79 -9.51 6.69
N ILE A 130 -11.77 -8.20 6.40
CA ILE A 130 -13.00 -7.40 6.33
C ILE A 130 -13.49 -7.45 4.89
N THR A 131 -14.62 -8.12 4.69
CA THR A 131 -15.29 -8.28 3.40
C THR A 131 -16.50 -7.34 3.28
N PHE A 132 -17.08 -7.26 2.10
CA PHE A 132 -18.35 -6.59 1.85
C PHE A 132 -19.22 -7.35 0.84
N PHE A 133 -20.54 -7.22 0.98
CA PHE A 133 -21.52 -7.86 0.11
C PHE A 133 -21.76 -7.04 -1.17
N HIS A 134 -22.28 -7.69 -2.22
CA HIS A 134 -22.56 -7.06 -3.52
C HIS A 134 -23.41 -5.79 -3.41
N GLU A 135 -24.53 -5.88 -2.69
CA GLU A 135 -25.46 -4.77 -2.53
C GLU A 135 -25.18 -3.99 -1.22
N PRO A 136 -25.15 -2.64 -1.26
CA PRO A 136 -25.10 -1.82 -0.06
C PRO A 136 -26.39 -1.91 0.75
N CYS A 137 -26.31 -1.70 2.06
CA CYS A 137 -27.51 -1.51 2.87
C CYS A 137 -28.23 -0.21 2.44
N PRO A 138 -29.57 -0.14 2.47
CA PRO A 138 -30.29 1.10 2.19
C PRO A 138 -29.83 2.25 3.09
N GLY A 139 -29.46 3.39 2.50
CA GLY A 139 -29.02 4.57 3.25
C GLY A 139 -27.62 4.48 3.86
N GLN A 140 -26.88 3.39 3.64
CA GLN A 140 -25.48 3.25 4.06
C GLN A 140 -24.62 4.42 3.56
N THR A 141 -23.77 4.91 4.45
CA THR A 141 -22.79 5.98 4.22
C THR A 141 -21.37 5.48 4.53
N ILE A 142 -20.35 6.24 4.13
CA ILE A 142 -18.96 5.97 4.51
C ILE A 142 -18.77 5.99 6.03
N GLU A 143 -19.53 6.82 6.74
CA GLU A 143 -19.49 6.89 8.20
C GLU A 143 -20.02 5.60 8.85
N ALA A 144 -21.10 5.02 8.31
CA ALA A 144 -21.63 3.73 8.75
C ALA A 144 -20.64 2.58 8.49
N VAL A 145 -19.95 2.61 7.34
CA VAL A 145 -18.87 1.65 7.03
C VAL A 145 -17.73 1.76 8.04
N ALA A 146 -17.23 2.98 8.31
CA ALA A 146 -16.17 3.19 9.29
C ALA A 146 -16.56 2.73 10.70
N ARG A 147 -17.82 2.93 11.12
CA ARG A 147 -18.35 2.39 12.38
C ARG A 147 -18.37 0.87 12.42
N ALA A 148 -18.75 0.22 11.32
CA ALA A 148 -18.75 -1.24 11.23
C ALA A 148 -17.31 -1.79 11.33
N GLU A 149 -16.36 -1.21 10.60
CA GLU A 149 -14.94 -1.57 10.68
C GLU A 149 -14.38 -1.36 12.09
N ALA A 150 -14.71 -0.25 12.76
CA ALA A 150 -14.33 -0.01 14.16
C ALA A 150 -14.85 -1.11 15.10
N ALA A 151 -16.10 -1.55 14.89
CA ALA A 151 -16.70 -2.63 15.66
C ALA A 151 -16.01 -3.97 15.39
N PHE A 152 -15.58 -4.23 14.16
CA PHE A 152 -14.83 -5.43 13.78
C PHE A 152 -13.44 -5.45 14.41
N LEU A 153 -12.69 -4.34 14.34
CA LEU A 153 -11.37 -4.23 14.99
C LEU A 153 -11.45 -4.43 16.51
N ARG A 154 -12.53 -3.96 17.13
CA ARG A 154 -12.81 -4.24 18.55
C ARG A 154 -12.95 -5.76 18.79
N ILE A 155 -13.75 -6.45 17.97
CA ILE A 155 -13.95 -7.91 18.10
C ILE A 155 -12.62 -8.66 17.94
N VAL A 156 -11.77 -8.24 16.99
CA VAL A 156 -10.44 -8.84 16.81
C VAL A 156 -9.58 -8.60 18.05
N GLY A 157 -9.51 -7.37 18.57
CA GLY A 157 -8.76 -7.06 19.79
C GLY A 157 -9.21 -7.86 21.00
N GLU A 158 -10.53 -8.01 21.21
CA GLU A 158 -11.11 -8.79 22.31
C GLU A 158 -10.80 -10.30 22.23
N ARG A 159 -10.58 -10.83 21.02
CA ARG A 159 -10.20 -12.23 20.80
C ARG A 159 -8.72 -12.51 21.04
N HIS A 160 -7.89 -11.47 21.11
CA HIS A 160 -6.45 -11.56 21.26
C HIS A 160 -5.93 -10.71 22.43
N PRO A 161 -6.41 -10.96 23.67
CA PRO A 161 -6.01 -10.17 24.84
C PRO A 161 -4.51 -10.31 25.18
N ASP A 162 -3.91 -11.45 24.81
CA ASP A 162 -2.52 -11.77 25.11
C ASP A 162 -1.55 -11.32 24.00
N ALA A 163 -2.04 -10.69 22.92
CA ALA A 163 -1.18 -10.22 21.83
C ALA A 163 -0.24 -9.08 22.27
N PRO A 164 0.97 -8.96 21.68
CA PRO A 164 1.95 -7.92 21.99
C PRO A 164 1.51 -6.48 21.62
N GLY A 165 0.27 -6.30 21.20
CA GLY A 165 -0.31 -5.01 20.82
C GLY A 165 -1.62 -5.17 20.07
N LYS A 166 -2.14 -4.04 19.60
CA LYS A 166 -3.35 -3.97 18.77
C LYS A 166 -3.14 -4.64 17.40
N PRO A 167 -4.22 -4.96 16.67
CA PRO A 167 -4.12 -5.63 15.37
C PRO A 167 -3.28 -4.83 14.36
N PHE A 168 -2.49 -5.53 13.57
CA PHE A 168 -1.84 -4.96 12.39
C PHE A 168 -2.87 -4.93 11.25
N VAL A 169 -3.12 -3.74 10.70
CA VAL A 169 -4.21 -3.56 9.73
C VAL A 169 -3.66 -3.12 8.39
N ILE A 170 -4.04 -3.84 7.34
CA ILE A 170 -3.60 -3.63 5.96
C ILE A 170 -4.78 -3.08 5.17
N GLY A 171 -4.62 -1.89 4.60
CA GLY A 171 -5.60 -1.24 3.74
C GLY A 171 -5.09 -1.15 2.31
N ASN A 172 -5.69 -1.93 1.42
CA ASN A 172 -5.33 -1.99 0.02
C ASN A 172 -6.05 -0.90 -0.78
N CYS A 173 -5.31 -0.12 -1.56
CA CYS A 173 -5.81 0.94 -2.43
C CYS A 173 -6.85 1.84 -1.70
N GLN A 174 -8.12 1.81 -2.11
CA GLN A 174 -9.20 2.59 -1.49
C GLN A 174 -9.35 2.32 0.02
N ALA A 175 -9.14 1.09 0.47
CA ALA A 175 -9.26 0.77 1.90
C ALA A 175 -8.17 1.46 2.73
N GLY A 176 -7.05 1.88 2.14
CA GLY A 176 -5.98 2.56 2.86
C GLY A 176 -6.37 3.96 3.36
N TRP A 177 -7.06 4.78 2.57
CA TRP A 177 -7.55 6.08 3.06
C TRP A 177 -8.67 5.91 4.08
N ALA A 178 -9.52 4.90 3.93
CA ALA A 178 -10.59 4.59 4.88
C ALA A 178 -10.00 4.16 6.23
N LEU A 179 -8.97 3.32 6.18
CA LEU A 179 -8.19 2.90 7.35
C LEU A 179 -7.51 4.08 8.04
N MET A 180 -6.94 5.02 7.29
CA MET A 180 -6.34 6.24 7.86
C MET A 180 -7.37 7.11 8.57
N MET A 181 -8.55 7.28 7.99
CA MET A 181 -9.66 7.98 8.66
C MET A 181 -10.08 7.26 9.94
N LEU A 182 -10.26 5.94 9.89
CA LEU A 182 -10.64 5.12 11.04
C LEU A 182 -9.59 5.21 12.16
N ALA A 183 -8.30 5.09 11.82
CA ALA A 183 -7.21 5.20 12.77
C ALA A 183 -7.06 6.61 13.37
N ALA A 184 -7.51 7.65 12.66
CA ALA A 184 -7.52 9.02 13.17
C ALA A 184 -8.65 9.27 14.18
N VAL A 185 -9.83 8.68 13.96
CA VAL A 185 -11.00 8.87 14.85
C VAL A 185 -11.06 7.85 15.99
N ALA A 186 -10.47 6.67 15.81
CA ALA A 186 -10.43 5.59 16.79
C ALA A 186 -9.00 5.01 16.95
N PRO A 187 -7.99 5.84 17.31
CA PRO A 187 -6.59 5.42 17.41
C PRO A 187 -6.36 4.33 18.46
N GLU A 188 -7.30 4.11 19.38
CA GLU A 188 -7.26 3.03 20.36
C GLU A 188 -7.54 1.64 19.74
N ARG A 189 -8.01 1.56 18.49
CA ARG A 189 -8.42 0.30 17.84
C ARG A 189 -7.37 -0.32 16.93
N THR A 190 -6.43 0.47 16.41
CA THR A 190 -5.46 0.01 15.41
C THR A 190 -4.04 -0.05 15.96
N GLY A 191 -3.31 -1.11 15.62
CA GLY A 191 -1.85 -1.20 15.73
C GLY A 191 -1.20 -0.55 14.52
N PRO A 192 0.02 -0.97 14.12
CA PRO A 192 0.64 -0.44 12.90
C PRO A 192 -0.27 -0.64 11.68
N LEU A 193 -0.14 0.26 10.72
CA LEU A 193 -0.96 0.31 9.51
C LEU A 193 -0.06 0.03 8.30
N LEU A 194 -0.53 -0.75 7.35
CA LEU A 194 0.07 -0.83 6.01
C LEU A 194 -0.90 -0.29 4.98
N LEU A 195 -0.46 0.71 4.23
CA LEU A 195 -1.17 1.33 3.13
C LEU A 195 -0.52 0.89 1.82
N ALA A 196 -1.12 -0.08 1.14
CA ALA A 196 -0.58 -0.63 -0.10
C ALA A 196 -1.25 0.02 -1.31
N GLY A 197 -0.51 0.85 -2.05
CA GLY A 197 -1.04 1.56 -3.23
C GLY A 197 -2.20 2.51 -2.91
N ALA A 198 -2.27 3.07 -1.70
CA ALA A 198 -3.38 3.89 -1.24
C ALA A 198 -3.16 5.40 -1.47
N PRO A 199 -4.05 6.10 -2.19
CA PRO A 199 -3.93 7.54 -2.40
C PRO A 199 -4.44 8.33 -1.20
N LEU A 200 -3.65 9.31 -0.75
CA LEU A 200 -4.03 10.26 0.30
C LEU A 200 -3.91 11.73 -0.15
N ALA A 201 -2.98 12.02 -1.06
CA ALA A 201 -2.82 13.34 -1.69
C ALA A 201 -3.34 13.29 -3.14
N TYR A 202 -4.64 13.53 -3.32
CA TYR A 202 -5.34 13.18 -4.56
C TYR A 202 -5.01 14.04 -5.79
N TRP A 203 -4.47 15.25 -5.57
CA TRP A 203 -4.09 16.17 -6.65
C TRP A 203 -2.63 16.03 -7.07
N SER A 204 -1.79 15.43 -6.24
CA SER A 204 -0.36 15.34 -6.47
C SER A 204 -0.01 14.40 -7.63
N GLY A 205 1.11 14.67 -8.29
CA GLY A 205 1.58 13.92 -9.44
C GLY A 205 2.53 14.75 -10.31
N VAL A 206 3.33 14.05 -11.12
CA VAL A 206 4.33 14.67 -11.99
C VAL A 206 3.73 14.96 -13.37
N ARG A 207 4.03 16.14 -13.92
CA ARG A 207 3.59 16.53 -15.26
C ARG A 207 4.09 15.55 -16.33
N GLY A 208 3.24 15.27 -17.32
CA GLY A 208 3.55 14.30 -18.39
C GLY A 208 3.63 12.84 -17.96
N ARG A 209 3.37 12.51 -16.68
CA ARG A 209 3.42 11.12 -16.18
C ARG A 209 2.12 10.63 -15.56
N ASN A 210 1.39 11.51 -14.87
CA ASN A 210 0.22 11.10 -14.08
C ASN A 210 -1.08 11.75 -14.63
N PRO A 211 -1.56 11.37 -15.83
CA PRO A 211 -2.69 12.04 -16.48
C PRO A 211 -4.04 11.77 -15.82
N MET A 212 -4.16 10.70 -15.01
CA MET A 212 -5.41 10.27 -14.40
C MET A 212 -6.05 11.38 -13.54
N ARG A 213 -5.24 12.16 -12.82
CA ARG A 213 -5.71 13.24 -11.94
C ARG A 213 -6.52 14.32 -12.68
N TYR A 214 -6.25 14.56 -13.95
CA TYR A 214 -6.92 15.61 -14.73
C TYR A 214 -8.36 15.25 -15.11
N SER A 215 -8.71 13.95 -15.11
CA SER A 215 -10.01 13.44 -15.57
C SER A 215 -11.18 14.05 -14.80
N GLY A 216 -11.04 14.25 -13.49
CA GLY A 216 -12.07 14.86 -12.65
C GLY A 216 -12.42 16.29 -13.09
N GLY A 217 -11.42 17.07 -13.50
CA GLY A 217 -11.65 18.41 -14.07
C GLY A 217 -12.26 18.36 -15.45
N LEU A 218 -11.68 17.57 -16.36
CA LEU A 218 -12.13 17.50 -17.76
C LEU A 218 -13.57 16.99 -17.91
N LEU A 219 -14.05 16.17 -16.98
CA LEU A 219 -15.42 15.67 -16.93
C LEU A 219 -16.40 16.61 -16.19
N GLY A 220 -15.92 17.77 -15.74
CA GLY A 220 -16.74 18.78 -15.06
C GLY A 220 -17.01 18.48 -13.58
N GLY A 221 -16.23 17.61 -12.94
CA GLY A 221 -16.30 17.35 -11.50
C GLY A 221 -17.09 16.10 -11.11
N SER A 222 -17.76 16.16 -9.96
CA SER A 222 -18.39 15.00 -9.30
C SER A 222 -19.78 14.62 -9.83
N TRP A 223 -20.46 15.52 -10.55
CA TRP A 223 -21.88 15.37 -10.91
C TRP A 223 -22.20 14.11 -11.72
N LEU A 224 -21.25 13.59 -12.51
CA LEU A 224 -21.42 12.34 -13.26
C LEU A 224 -21.57 11.13 -12.35
N ALA A 225 -20.91 11.11 -11.19
CA ALA A 225 -21.09 10.04 -10.21
C ALA A 225 -22.53 10.04 -9.66
N SER A 226 -23.06 11.23 -9.35
CA SER A 226 -24.44 11.40 -8.92
C SER A 226 -25.43 11.04 -10.03
N LEU A 227 -25.16 11.42 -11.28
CA LEU A 227 -25.97 11.04 -12.44
C LEU A 227 -26.01 9.52 -12.63
N ALA A 228 -24.86 8.86 -12.62
CA ALA A 228 -24.77 7.41 -12.75
C ALA A 228 -25.52 6.70 -11.61
N ALA A 229 -25.41 7.22 -10.38
CA ALA A 229 -26.14 6.68 -9.23
C ALA A 229 -27.66 6.91 -9.33
N ASP A 230 -28.11 8.08 -9.79
CA ASP A 230 -29.53 8.39 -9.97
C ASP A 230 -30.16 7.51 -11.06
N LEU A 231 -29.49 7.34 -12.21
CA LEU A 231 -29.87 6.39 -13.26
C LEU A 231 -29.90 4.94 -12.76
N GLY A 232 -28.99 4.62 -11.85
CA GLY A 232 -28.92 3.35 -11.14
C GLY A 232 -29.93 3.20 -9.98
N ASN A 233 -30.95 4.07 -9.91
CA ASN A 233 -31.99 4.06 -8.87
C ASN A 233 -31.41 4.22 -7.45
N GLY A 234 -30.50 5.19 -7.28
CA GLY A 234 -29.81 5.49 -6.02
C GLY A 234 -28.57 4.64 -5.76
N ARG A 235 -28.18 3.76 -6.69
CA ARG A 235 -27.03 2.87 -6.59
C ARG A 235 -26.07 3.08 -7.76
N PHE A 236 -24.84 3.44 -7.43
CA PHE A 236 -23.75 3.54 -8.37
C PHE A 236 -23.20 2.15 -8.72
N ASP A 237 -23.01 1.91 -10.02
CA ASP A 237 -22.44 0.66 -10.53
C ASP A 237 -20.92 0.74 -10.62
N GLY A 238 -20.24 -0.11 -9.85
CA GLY A 238 -18.78 -0.21 -9.83
C GLY A 238 -18.14 -0.52 -11.18
N ALA A 239 -18.89 -1.06 -12.14
CA ALA A 239 -18.39 -1.30 -13.50
C ALA A 239 -17.85 -0.02 -14.19
N TRP A 240 -18.36 1.16 -13.84
CA TRP A 240 -17.83 2.43 -14.33
C TRP A 240 -16.42 2.76 -13.80
N LEU A 241 -16.12 2.37 -12.54
CA LEU A 241 -14.78 2.53 -11.97
C LEU A 241 -13.80 1.53 -12.60
N VAL A 242 -14.24 0.28 -12.77
CA VAL A 242 -13.42 -0.74 -13.45
C VAL A 242 -13.10 -0.30 -14.87
N GLN A 243 -14.09 0.20 -15.61
CA GLN A 243 -13.89 0.75 -16.95
C GLN A 243 -12.91 1.92 -16.96
N ASN A 244 -12.93 2.79 -15.94
CA ASN A 244 -11.97 3.89 -15.83
C ASN A 244 -10.52 3.36 -15.68
N PHE A 245 -10.30 2.32 -14.89
CA PHE A 245 -8.98 1.67 -14.79
C PHE A 245 -8.56 1.01 -16.11
N GLU A 246 -9.47 0.36 -16.81
CA GLU A 246 -9.21 -0.26 -18.11
C GLU A 246 -8.80 0.75 -19.19
N GLN A 247 -9.35 1.97 -19.13
CA GLN A 247 -9.02 3.06 -20.06
C GLN A 247 -7.61 3.64 -19.87
N LEU A 248 -6.96 3.41 -18.72
CA LEU A 248 -5.58 3.83 -18.49
C LEU A 248 -4.59 3.12 -19.43
N ASN A 249 -4.91 1.88 -19.82
CA ASN A 249 -4.06 1.08 -20.69
C ASN A 249 -4.87 0.44 -21.83
N PRO A 250 -5.25 1.21 -22.87
CA PRO A 250 -6.06 0.70 -23.98
C PRO A 250 -5.34 -0.40 -24.75
N ALA A 251 -4.00 -0.35 -24.86
CA ALA A 251 -3.22 -1.42 -25.50
C ALA A 251 -3.40 -2.76 -24.78
N ASN A 252 -3.39 -2.73 -23.44
CA ASN A 252 -3.65 -3.91 -22.63
C ASN A 252 -5.10 -4.40 -22.73
N THR A 253 -6.05 -3.48 -22.50
CA THR A 253 -7.48 -3.79 -22.42
C THR A 253 -8.06 -4.26 -23.75
N LEU A 254 -7.76 -3.57 -24.85
CA LEU A 254 -8.41 -3.80 -26.15
C LEU A 254 -7.74 -4.91 -26.97
N TRP A 255 -6.46 -5.21 -26.70
CA TRP A 255 -5.69 -6.12 -27.55
C TRP A 255 -4.80 -7.08 -26.76
N LYS A 256 -3.75 -6.58 -26.09
CA LYS A 256 -2.66 -7.42 -25.57
C LYS A 256 -3.15 -8.52 -24.64
N LYS A 257 -4.06 -8.23 -23.70
CA LYS A 257 -4.59 -9.22 -22.75
C LYS A 257 -5.22 -10.42 -23.46
N LEU A 258 -6.05 -10.17 -24.48
CA LEU A 258 -6.71 -11.24 -25.25
C LEU A 258 -5.76 -11.90 -26.25
N TYR A 259 -4.87 -11.13 -26.88
CA TYR A 259 -3.84 -11.66 -27.76
C TYR A 259 -2.88 -12.60 -27.01
N ASP A 260 -2.50 -12.27 -25.78
CA ASP A 260 -1.64 -13.10 -24.95
C ASP A 260 -2.28 -14.46 -24.64
N VAL A 261 -3.60 -14.49 -24.41
CA VAL A 261 -4.37 -15.73 -24.27
C VAL A 261 -4.44 -16.48 -25.60
N TYR A 262 -4.73 -15.78 -26.70
CA TYR A 262 -4.77 -16.37 -28.04
C TYR A 262 -3.44 -17.01 -28.45
N ALA A 263 -2.32 -16.30 -28.27
CA ALA A 263 -0.99 -16.73 -28.66
C ALA A 263 -0.50 -17.93 -27.82
N ARG A 264 -0.94 -18.04 -26.57
CA ARG A 264 -0.57 -19.11 -25.63
C ARG A 264 -1.80 -19.86 -25.13
N VAL A 265 -2.70 -20.18 -26.06
CA VAL A 265 -4.04 -20.69 -25.74
C VAL A 265 -4.04 -22.01 -24.99
N ASP A 266 -2.97 -22.80 -25.15
CA ASP A 266 -2.82 -24.10 -24.51
C ASP A 266 -2.44 -23.99 -23.03
N THR A 267 -1.92 -22.85 -22.58
CA THR A 267 -1.37 -22.68 -21.21
C THR A 267 -1.94 -21.50 -20.44
N GLU A 268 -2.35 -20.41 -21.10
CA GLU A 268 -2.77 -19.18 -20.42
C GLU A 268 -4.21 -19.19 -19.89
N GLY A 269 -5.05 -20.12 -20.38
CA GLY A 269 -6.46 -20.22 -20.02
C GLY A 269 -6.73 -20.21 -18.50
N PRO A 270 -6.15 -21.14 -17.71
CA PRO A 270 -6.38 -21.20 -16.26
C PRO A 270 -6.02 -19.89 -15.54
N ARG A 271 -4.82 -19.34 -15.81
CA ARG A 271 -4.36 -18.09 -15.19
C ARG A 271 -5.26 -16.90 -15.54
N PHE A 272 -5.73 -16.83 -16.78
CA PHE A 272 -6.66 -15.80 -17.23
C PHE A 272 -8.02 -15.93 -16.54
N LEU A 273 -8.60 -17.13 -16.52
CA LEU A 273 -9.91 -17.38 -15.91
C LEU A 273 -9.92 -17.13 -14.40
N ASP A 274 -8.85 -17.54 -13.71
CA ASP A 274 -8.67 -17.25 -12.29
C ASP A 274 -8.74 -15.74 -12.05
N PHE A 275 -7.95 -14.96 -12.77
CA PHE A 275 -7.94 -13.50 -12.61
C PHE A 275 -9.29 -12.86 -12.99
N GLU A 276 -9.93 -13.34 -14.06
CA GLU A 276 -11.22 -12.82 -14.52
C GLU A 276 -12.37 -13.12 -13.55
N ARG A 277 -12.26 -14.16 -12.71
CA ARG A 277 -13.22 -14.43 -11.64
C ARG A 277 -13.33 -13.26 -10.66
N TRP A 278 -12.20 -12.63 -10.33
CA TRP A 278 -12.18 -11.41 -9.52
C TRP A 278 -12.45 -10.15 -10.36
N TRP A 279 -11.75 -9.97 -11.49
CA TRP A 279 -11.85 -8.75 -12.32
C TRP A 279 -13.27 -8.49 -12.86
N GLY A 280 -14.04 -9.55 -13.15
CA GLY A 280 -15.43 -9.44 -13.62
C GLY A 280 -16.46 -9.17 -12.51
N GLY A 281 -16.04 -9.21 -11.24
CA GLY A 281 -16.92 -9.08 -10.09
C GLY A 281 -17.24 -7.63 -9.76
N HIS A 282 -18.23 -7.03 -10.42
CA HIS A 282 -18.60 -5.63 -10.25
C HIS A 282 -19.58 -5.40 -9.09
N PHE A 283 -19.24 -4.50 -8.17
CA PHE A 283 -20.00 -4.25 -6.94
C PHE A 283 -20.71 -2.90 -6.93
N LEU A 284 -21.75 -2.76 -6.10
CA LEU A 284 -22.56 -1.54 -6.03
C LEU A 284 -22.18 -0.66 -4.83
N MET A 285 -22.41 0.64 -4.97
CA MET A 285 -22.32 1.64 -3.91
C MET A 285 -23.59 2.46 -3.84
N ASN A 286 -23.99 2.93 -2.66
CA ASN A 286 -25.07 3.92 -2.59
C ASN A 286 -24.58 5.25 -3.16
N ARG A 287 -25.53 6.04 -3.69
CA ARG A 287 -25.29 7.43 -4.14
C ARG A 287 -24.52 8.25 -3.09
N ALA A 288 -24.94 8.19 -1.83
CA ALA A 288 -24.30 8.92 -0.73
C ALA A 288 -22.84 8.53 -0.51
N GLU A 289 -22.46 7.27 -0.79
CA GLU A 289 -21.09 6.79 -0.63
C GLU A 289 -20.18 7.32 -1.74
N ILE A 290 -20.59 7.14 -3.01
CA ILE A 290 -19.78 7.58 -4.15
C ILE A 290 -19.70 9.12 -4.21
N ASP A 291 -20.78 9.82 -3.91
CA ASP A 291 -20.81 11.27 -3.85
C ASP A 291 -19.82 11.76 -2.80
N TRP A 292 -19.85 11.17 -1.60
CA TRP A 292 -18.92 11.52 -0.53
C TRP A 292 -17.47 11.24 -0.93
N ILE A 293 -17.17 10.09 -1.53
CA ILE A 293 -15.81 9.72 -1.97
C ILE A 293 -15.29 10.75 -2.98
N VAL A 294 -16.04 11.02 -4.05
CA VAL A 294 -15.55 11.91 -5.11
C VAL A 294 -15.47 13.36 -4.62
N GLN A 295 -16.48 13.84 -3.89
CA GLN A 295 -16.55 15.24 -3.47
C GLN A 295 -15.65 15.57 -2.29
N GLN A 296 -15.42 14.66 -1.35
CA GLN A 296 -14.56 14.93 -0.19
C GLN A 296 -13.10 14.58 -0.47
N LEU A 297 -12.84 13.49 -1.20
CA LEU A 297 -11.47 12.99 -1.38
C LEU A 297 -10.89 13.45 -2.72
N PHE A 298 -11.30 12.86 -3.83
CA PHE A 298 -10.60 13.03 -5.11
C PHE A 298 -10.69 14.45 -5.69
N VAL A 299 -11.90 15.01 -5.76
CA VAL A 299 -12.10 16.37 -6.25
C VAL A 299 -11.95 17.40 -5.12
N GLY A 300 -12.34 17.04 -3.90
CA GLY A 300 -12.32 17.94 -2.76
C GLY A 300 -10.97 18.14 -2.09
N ASN A 301 -10.10 17.11 -2.12
CA ASN A 301 -8.83 17.02 -1.40
C ASN A 301 -8.92 17.42 0.08
N ARG A 302 -10.01 17.03 0.76
CA ARG A 302 -10.34 17.52 2.10
C ARG A 302 -9.73 16.70 3.24
N LEU A 303 -9.22 15.51 2.96
CA LEU A 303 -8.71 14.60 3.98
C LEU A 303 -7.41 15.13 4.61
N THR A 304 -6.41 15.46 3.80
CA THR A 304 -5.13 16.00 4.31
C THR A 304 -5.27 17.43 4.83
N ALA A 305 -6.28 18.17 4.34
CA ALA A 305 -6.67 19.48 4.84
C ALA A 305 -7.35 19.47 6.21
N GLY A 306 -7.68 18.29 6.78
CA GLY A 306 -8.40 18.17 8.05
C GLY A 306 -9.83 18.75 8.00
N ALA A 307 -10.42 18.77 6.80
CA ALA A 307 -11.73 19.38 6.54
C ALA A 307 -12.87 18.35 6.49
N VAL A 308 -12.55 17.06 6.61
CA VAL A 308 -13.55 15.99 6.71
C VAL A 308 -14.15 15.96 8.12
N ARG A 309 -15.49 15.93 8.18
CA ARG A 309 -16.27 15.90 9.42
C ARG A 309 -17.33 14.81 9.38
N SER A 310 -17.70 14.30 10.54
CA SER A 310 -18.90 13.47 10.69
C SER A 310 -20.15 14.25 10.30
N SER A 311 -21.21 13.52 9.95
CA SER A 311 -22.50 14.07 9.53
C SER A 311 -23.13 15.04 10.54
N ASP A 312 -22.88 14.84 11.84
CA ASP A 312 -23.32 15.70 12.95
C ASP A 312 -22.39 16.89 13.23
N GLY A 313 -21.25 16.96 12.55
CA GLY A 313 -20.22 18.00 12.70
C GLY A 313 -19.35 17.87 13.96
N ASN A 314 -19.60 16.88 14.83
CA ASN A 314 -18.96 16.75 16.13
C ASN A 314 -17.57 16.12 16.07
N THR A 315 -17.32 15.26 15.08
CA THR A 315 -16.03 14.59 14.89
C THR A 315 -15.31 15.19 13.70
N VAL A 316 -14.07 15.61 13.92
CA VAL A 316 -13.15 16.06 12.86
C VAL A 316 -12.16 14.94 12.58
N VAL A 317 -11.99 14.59 11.32
CA VAL A 317 -10.96 13.64 10.90
C VAL A 317 -9.66 14.41 10.69
N ASP A 318 -8.77 14.38 11.68
CA ASP A 318 -7.40 14.89 11.59
C ASP A 318 -6.42 13.71 11.61
N LEU A 319 -5.76 13.46 10.47
CA LEU A 319 -4.81 12.36 10.31
C LEU A 319 -3.61 12.45 11.28
N ARG A 320 -3.32 13.61 11.86
CA ARG A 320 -2.28 13.75 12.90
C ARG A 320 -2.66 13.04 14.21
N ASN A 321 -3.92 12.65 14.38
CA ASN A 321 -4.38 11.87 15.51
C ASN A 321 -4.00 10.38 15.44
N VAL A 322 -3.55 9.89 14.29
CA VAL A 322 -3.02 8.53 14.17
C VAL A 322 -1.79 8.38 15.09
N ARG A 323 -1.81 7.38 15.97
CA ARG A 323 -0.75 7.11 16.97
C ARG A 323 0.11 5.88 16.66
N SER A 324 -0.31 5.11 15.67
CA SER A 324 0.37 3.89 15.27
C SER A 324 1.33 4.17 14.12
N PRO A 325 2.43 3.39 14.01
CA PRO A 325 3.31 3.49 12.86
C PRO A 325 2.53 3.30 11.55
N VAL A 326 2.82 4.14 10.56
CA VAL A 326 2.21 4.07 9.23
C VAL A 326 3.26 3.56 8.25
N ILE A 327 3.00 2.41 7.65
CA ILE A 327 3.82 1.80 6.61
C ILE A 327 3.14 2.08 5.27
N ILE A 328 3.87 2.59 4.31
CA ILE A 328 3.37 2.97 2.98
C ILE A 328 4.14 2.16 1.95
N PHE A 329 3.42 1.44 1.11
CA PHE A 329 4.03 0.74 -0.02
C PHE A 329 3.51 1.32 -1.33
N ALA A 330 4.42 1.95 -2.08
CA ALA A 330 4.13 2.63 -3.34
C ALA A 330 5.11 2.20 -4.43
N SER A 331 4.77 2.47 -5.69
CA SER A 331 5.59 2.08 -6.82
C SER A 331 5.63 3.16 -7.90
N TRP A 332 6.80 3.34 -8.51
CA TRP A 332 6.95 4.20 -9.69
C TRP A 332 6.27 3.64 -10.94
N GLY A 333 5.97 2.34 -10.96
CA GLY A 333 5.16 1.71 -12.01
C GLY A 333 3.65 1.88 -11.81
N ASP A 334 3.21 2.44 -10.68
CA ASP A 334 1.81 2.67 -10.37
C ASP A 334 1.32 4.00 -10.98
N ASN A 335 0.47 3.89 -12.00
CA ASN A 335 -0.15 5.04 -12.66
C ASN A 335 -1.49 5.46 -12.03
N ILE A 336 -1.97 4.73 -11.03
CA ILE A 336 -3.19 5.02 -10.27
C ILE A 336 -2.81 5.78 -8.99
N THR A 337 -1.91 5.21 -8.20
CA THR A 337 -1.39 5.80 -6.96
C THR A 337 0.14 5.92 -7.03
N PRO A 338 0.67 6.87 -7.81
CA PRO A 338 2.11 7.09 -7.87
C PRO A 338 2.65 7.58 -6.50
N PRO A 339 3.98 7.56 -6.27
CA PRO A 339 4.56 7.93 -4.98
C PRO A 339 4.10 9.30 -4.44
N GLN A 340 3.88 10.27 -5.32
CA GLN A 340 3.38 11.61 -4.98
C GLN A 340 2.01 11.51 -4.28
N GLN A 341 1.07 10.74 -4.83
CA GLN A 341 -0.26 10.57 -4.23
C GLN A 341 -0.24 9.76 -2.93
N ALA A 342 0.71 8.82 -2.80
CA ALA A 342 0.88 8.00 -1.62
C ALA A 342 1.60 8.73 -0.46
N LEU A 343 2.44 9.73 -0.76
CA LEU A 343 3.36 10.33 0.21
C LEU A 343 3.17 11.83 0.46
N ASN A 344 2.63 12.62 -0.47
CA ASN A 344 2.54 14.08 -0.30
C ASN A 344 1.56 14.52 0.80
N TRP A 345 0.74 13.62 1.35
CA TRP A 345 -0.01 13.90 2.57
C TRP A 345 0.91 14.18 3.77
N ILE A 346 2.14 13.64 3.77
CA ILE A 346 3.10 13.85 4.85
C ILE A 346 3.50 15.33 4.94
N PRO A 347 4.00 15.99 3.86
CA PRO A 347 4.23 17.43 3.87
C PRO A 347 2.95 18.27 4.03
N ASP A 348 1.78 17.78 3.62
CA ASP A 348 0.50 18.49 3.86
C ASP A 348 0.18 18.59 5.37
N LEU A 349 0.55 17.55 6.14
CA LEU A 349 0.25 17.44 7.55
C LEU A 349 1.34 18.05 8.45
N TYR A 350 2.61 17.95 8.04
CA TYR A 350 3.77 18.32 8.85
C TYR A 350 4.65 19.30 8.09
N ALA A 351 4.80 20.52 8.63
CA ALA A 351 5.62 21.55 7.99
C ALA A 351 7.12 21.29 8.11
N SER A 352 7.54 20.41 9.03
CA SER A 352 8.95 20.07 9.26
C SER A 352 9.12 18.70 9.93
N ASP A 353 10.33 18.15 9.83
CA ASP A 353 10.75 16.93 10.54
C ASP A 353 10.60 17.07 12.07
N ASP A 354 10.71 18.29 12.60
CA ASP A 354 10.49 18.59 14.01
C ASP A 354 9.02 18.44 14.40
N GLU A 355 8.09 18.86 13.55
CA GLU A 355 6.66 18.71 13.81
C GLU A 355 6.21 17.25 13.75
N LEU A 356 6.70 16.48 12.76
CA LEU A 356 6.40 15.05 12.64
C LEU A 356 6.84 14.28 13.89
N VAL A 357 8.04 14.56 14.38
CA VAL A 357 8.56 13.94 15.61
C VAL A 357 7.89 14.47 16.86
N ALA A 358 7.58 15.77 16.92
CA ALA A 358 6.80 16.34 18.01
C ALA A 358 5.38 15.74 18.09
N ASN A 359 4.85 15.22 16.97
CA ASN A 359 3.60 14.46 16.95
C ASN A 359 3.77 12.98 17.36
N ASP A 360 4.97 12.52 17.70
CA ASP A 360 5.31 11.11 18.03
C ASP A 360 4.98 10.13 16.89
N GLN A 361 5.06 10.60 15.64
CA GLN A 361 4.69 9.79 14.48
C GLN A 361 5.89 9.01 13.93
N VAL A 362 5.65 7.75 13.55
CA VAL A 362 6.60 6.90 12.83
C VAL A 362 6.00 6.61 11.47
N ILE A 363 6.68 7.04 10.39
CA ILE A 363 6.26 6.77 9.02
C ILE A 363 7.37 6.02 8.31
N VAL A 364 7.06 4.86 7.74
CA VAL A 364 7.96 4.05 6.95
C VAL A 364 7.39 3.95 5.54
N TYR A 365 8.18 4.24 4.51
CA TYR A 365 7.74 4.03 3.14
C TYR A 365 8.69 3.11 2.37
N CYS A 366 8.15 2.31 1.45
CA CYS A 366 8.89 1.45 0.54
C CYS A 366 8.50 1.82 -0.90
N LEU A 367 9.48 2.10 -1.75
CA LEU A 367 9.29 2.43 -3.16
C LEU A 367 9.77 1.29 -4.05
N HIS A 368 8.85 0.65 -4.76
CA HIS A 368 9.19 -0.31 -5.79
C HIS A 368 9.44 0.39 -7.13
N PRO A 369 10.46 0.00 -7.93
CA PRO A 369 10.83 0.73 -9.14
C PRO A 369 9.87 0.57 -10.32
N THR A 370 9.19 -0.59 -10.47
CA THR A 370 8.50 -0.91 -11.74
C THR A 370 7.15 -1.60 -11.63
N VAL A 371 6.67 -1.96 -10.45
CA VAL A 371 5.44 -2.77 -10.34
C VAL A 371 4.22 -1.89 -10.59
N GLY A 372 3.27 -2.36 -11.39
CA GLY A 372 1.99 -1.66 -11.57
C GLY A 372 1.09 -1.77 -10.36
N HIS A 373 0.04 -0.94 -10.31
CA HIS A 373 -0.92 -0.87 -9.19
C HIS A 373 -1.38 -2.24 -8.68
N LEU A 374 -1.91 -3.09 -9.56
CA LEU A 374 -2.38 -4.43 -9.16
C LEU A 374 -1.26 -5.30 -8.61
N GLY A 375 -0.06 -5.19 -9.18
CA GLY A 375 1.08 -5.99 -8.77
C GLY A 375 1.56 -5.68 -7.35
N ILE A 376 1.20 -4.53 -6.78
CA ILE A 376 1.47 -4.18 -5.37
C ILE A 376 0.84 -5.22 -4.42
N PHE A 377 -0.33 -5.77 -4.76
CA PHE A 377 -1.09 -6.68 -3.90
C PHE A 377 -1.31 -8.10 -4.47
N VAL A 378 -1.26 -8.30 -5.80
CA VAL A 378 -1.48 -9.64 -6.42
C VAL A 378 -0.22 -10.37 -6.88
N SER A 379 0.93 -9.69 -6.90
CA SER A 379 2.16 -10.29 -7.41
C SER A 379 2.78 -11.17 -6.33
N ALA A 380 2.93 -12.46 -6.64
CA ALA A 380 3.66 -13.38 -5.76
C ALA A 380 5.10 -12.93 -5.50
N GLY A 381 5.75 -12.28 -6.49
CA GLY A 381 7.10 -11.73 -6.32
C GLY A 381 7.14 -10.60 -5.28
N VAL A 382 6.11 -9.75 -5.30
CA VAL A 382 6.01 -8.62 -4.35
C VAL A 382 5.57 -9.10 -2.97
N ALA A 383 4.64 -10.05 -2.91
CA ALA A 383 4.25 -10.73 -1.69
C ALA A 383 5.47 -11.37 -1.00
N ASN A 384 6.25 -12.16 -1.74
CA ASN A 384 7.39 -12.93 -1.21
C ASN A 384 8.65 -12.09 -0.96
N ARG A 385 8.66 -10.80 -1.32
CA ARG A 385 9.76 -9.88 -1.05
C ARG A 385 9.28 -8.70 -0.21
N GLU A 386 8.64 -7.69 -0.79
CA GLU A 386 8.32 -6.45 -0.09
C GLU A 386 7.39 -6.65 1.10
N HIS A 387 6.26 -7.37 0.94
CA HIS A 387 5.33 -7.61 2.05
C HIS A 387 5.93 -8.49 3.13
N SER A 388 6.56 -9.61 2.73
CA SER A 388 7.17 -10.55 3.68
C SER A 388 8.21 -9.86 4.56
N GLU A 389 9.08 -9.04 3.97
CA GLU A 389 10.14 -8.34 4.69
C GLU A 389 9.59 -7.21 5.59
N LEU A 390 8.59 -6.47 5.13
CA LEU A 390 7.91 -5.47 5.97
C LEU A 390 7.19 -6.13 7.16
N PHE A 391 6.62 -7.34 6.97
CA PHE A 391 5.94 -8.07 8.04
C PHE A 391 6.94 -8.65 9.05
N CYS A 392 8.04 -9.22 8.58
CA CYS A 392 9.13 -9.70 9.43
C CYS A 392 9.75 -8.56 10.26
N ALA A 393 9.86 -7.36 9.68
CA ALA A 393 10.38 -6.17 10.36
C ALA A 393 9.33 -5.45 11.24
N LEU A 394 8.11 -5.96 11.40
CA LEU A 394 7.02 -5.26 12.09
C LEU A 394 7.36 -4.90 13.55
N ASP A 395 7.97 -5.83 14.28
CA ASP A 395 8.41 -5.58 15.67
C ASP A 395 9.46 -4.47 15.74
N LEU A 396 10.35 -4.38 14.74
CA LEU A 396 11.34 -3.32 14.63
C LEU A 396 10.68 -1.98 14.29
N ILE A 397 9.78 -1.96 13.30
CA ILE A 397 9.02 -0.76 12.91
C ILE A 397 8.29 -0.18 14.13
N ASP A 398 7.76 -1.04 14.99
CA ASP A 398 7.04 -0.64 16.19
C ASP A 398 7.89 0.10 17.21
N VAL A 399 9.19 -0.22 17.28
CA VAL A 399 10.13 0.40 18.22
C VAL A 399 10.96 1.50 17.58
N LEU A 400 10.82 1.77 16.28
CA LEU A 400 11.53 2.87 15.63
C LEU A 400 11.24 4.19 16.38
N PRO A 401 12.25 5.05 16.56
CA PRO A 401 12.03 6.37 17.12
C PRO A 401 11.16 7.19 16.15
N PRO A 402 10.37 8.15 16.64
CA PRO A 402 9.55 9.00 15.78
C PRO A 402 10.38 9.67 14.68
N GLY A 403 9.85 9.66 13.46
CA GLY A 403 10.60 10.04 12.28
C GLY A 403 10.00 9.46 11.00
N LEU A 404 10.59 9.89 9.88
CA LEU A 404 10.29 9.39 8.56
C LEU A 404 11.45 8.50 8.08
N TYR A 405 11.10 7.33 7.53
CA TYR A 405 12.06 6.33 7.11
C TYR A 405 11.72 5.76 5.73
N GLU A 406 12.74 5.51 4.93
CA GLU A 406 12.64 4.70 3.72
C GLU A 406 13.11 3.27 4.02
N ALA A 407 12.24 2.29 3.81
CA ALA A 407 12.60 0.88 3.86
C ALA A 407 13.33 0.48 2.57
N ARG A 408 14.61 0.11 2.70
CA ARG A 408 15.42 -0.49 1.63
C ARG A 408 15.52 -2.00 1.88
N ILE A 409 15.13 -2.77 0.87
CA ILE A 409 15.13 -4.24 0.91
C ILE A 409 16.16 -4.75 -0.09
N GLU A 410 17.28 -5.23 0.42
CA GLU A 410 18.43 -5.65 -0.38
C GLU A 410 18.66 -7.17 -0.26
N ASP A 411 19.18 -7.81 -1.31
CA ASP A 411 19.60 -9.21 -1.22
C ASP A 411 20.78 -9.35 -0.23
N ILE A 412 20.73 -10.36 0.64
CA ILE A 412 21.83 -10.66 1.56
C ILE A 412 23.09 -11.04 0.76
N ALA A 413 24.18 -10.31 1.00
CA ALA A 413 25.50 -10.68 0.48
C ALA A 413 25.98 -12.02 1.08
N PRO A 414 26.67 -12.89 0.31
CA PRO A 414 27.11 -14.20 0.79
C PRO A 414 28.00 -14.16 2.05
N ASP A 415 28.74 -13.08 2.24
CA ASP A 415 29.73 -12.81 3.30
C ASP A 415 29.21 -11.87 4.40
N LEU A 416 27.90 -11.62 4.47
CA LEU A 416 27.31 -10.71 5.45
C LEU A 416 27.63 -11.15 6.90
N PRO A 417 28.27 -10.28 7.73
CA PRO A 417 28.51 -10.57 9.13
C PRO A 417 27.20 -10.79 9.90
N HIS A 418 27.22 -11.77 10.82
CA HIS A 418 26.07 -12.12 11.67
C HIS A 418 24.80 -12.48 10.89
N ARG A 419 24.94 -13.21 9.77
CA ARG A 419 23.82 -13.67 8.93
C ARG A 419 22.76 -14.45 9.72
N GLU A 420 23.14 -15.13 10.79
CA GLU A 420 22.23 -15.85 11.69
C GLU A 420 21.19 -14.95 12.39
N LEU A 421 21.36 -13.63 12.33
CA LEU A 421 20.43 -12.64 12.89
C LEU A 421 19.41 -12.12 11.86
N VAL A 422 19.46 -12.58 10.61
CA VAL A 422 18.50 -12.22 9.55
C VAL A 422 17.68 -13.46 9.21
N GLU A 423 16.35 -13.31 9.21
CA GLU A 423 15.45 -14.38 8.77
C GLU A 423 15.22 -14.25 7.27
N GLY A 424 15.53 -15.29 6.49
CA GLY A 424 15.26 -15.31 5.05
C GLY A 424 16.42 -14.86 4.17
N ARG A 425 16.08 -14.24 3.03
CA ARG A 425 17.01 -13.92 1.93
C ARG A 425 17.35 -12.44 1.84
N TYR A 426 16.52 -11.57 2.39
CA TYR A 426 16.68 -10.13 2.25
C TYR A 426 17.09 -9.51 3.57
N LEU A 427 17.79 -8.38 3.49
CA LEU A 427 18.12 -7.52 4.61
C LEU A 427 17.24 -6.27 4.52
N VAL A 428 16.51 -5.97 5.59
CA VAL A 428 15.74 -4.73 5.70
C VAL A 428 16.55 -3.66 6.43
N ARG A 429 16.62 -2.49 5.81
CA ARG A 429 17.25 -1.30 6.36
C ARG A 429 16.32 -0.11 6.29
N PHE A 430 16.16 0.61 7.40
CA PHE A 430 15.36 1.83 7.50
C PHE A 430 16.27 3.05 7.44
N GLU A 431 16.34 3.68 6.26
CA GLU A 431 17.09 4.91 6.05
C GLU A 431 16.28 6.11 6.52
N ARG A 432 16.86 6.94 7.38
CA ARG A 432 16.17 8.14 7.86
C ARG A 432 16.05 9.17 6.73
N ARG A 433 14.84 9.74 6.60
CA ARG A 433 14.48 10.73 5.58
C ARG A 433 13.83 11.94 6.24
N GLY A 434 13.81 13.06 5.53
CA GLY A 434 13.11 14.28 5.92
C GLY A 434 11.96 14.61 4.97
N ILE A 435 11.17 15.61 5.34
CA ILE A 435 10.07 16.14 4.51
C ILE A 435 10.58 16.60 3.14
N ALA A 436 11.79 17.16 3.08
CA ALA A 436 12.43 17.58 1.84
C ALA A 436 12.67 16.41 0.87
N ASP A 437 12.96 15.20 1.36
CA ASP A 437 13.15 14.02 0.52
C ASP A 437 11.83 13.60 -0.14
N ILE A 438 10.70 13.76 0.55
CA ILE A 438 9.36 13.47 0.00
C ILE A 438 9.01 14.49 -1.09
N LEU A 439 9.21 15.78 -0.81
CA LEU A 439 8.95 16.83 -1.79
C LEU A 439 9.84 16.71 -3.03
N ALA A 440 11.06 16.18 -2.88
CA ALA A 440 11.96 15.91 -4.01
C ALA A 440 11.51 14.76 -4.93
N LEU A 441 10.49 13.99 -4.53
CA LEU A 441 9.87 13.00 -5.41
C LEU A 441 8.97 13.64 -6.47
N ASP A 442 8.59 14.91 -6.31
CA ASP A 442 7.71 15.64 -7.22
C ASP A 442 8.47 16.65 -8.10
N ASP A 443 7.84 17.16 -9.17
CA ASP A 443 8.42 18.20 -10.04
C ASP A 443 8.05 19.63 -9.63
N GLY A 444 7.40 19.78 -8.48
CA GLY A 444 6.83 21.01 -7.95
C GLY A 444 5.38 20.77 -7.52
N ARG A 445 4.73 21.78 -6.93
CA ARG A 445 3.29 21.70 -6.55
C ARG A 445 2.48 22.91 -7.00
N ASP A 446 3.05 23.76 -7.85
CA ASP A 446 2.38 24.97 -8.34
C ASP A 446 1.20 24.64 -9.27
N ASP A 447 1.23 23.47 -9.92
CA ASP A 447 0.15 22.92 -10.72
C ASP A 447 -1.09 22.54 -9.88
N GLU A 448 -0.93 22.27 -8.58
CA GLU A 448 -2.05 21.97 -7.67
C GLU A 448 -3.04 23.16 -7.52
N CYS A 449 -2.60 24.40 -7.81
CA CYS A 449 -3.49 25.58 -7.83
C CYS A 449 -4.68 25.40 -8.78
N ALA A 450 -4.46 24.77 -9.93
CA ALA A 450 -5.52 24.54 -10.91
C ALA A 450 -6.61 23.61 -10.37
N PHE A 451 -6.25 22.67 -9.50
CA PHE A 451 -7.20 21.73 -8.91
C PHE A 451 -8.12 22.39 -7.87
N GLU A 452 -7.70 23.50 -7.26
CA GLU A 452 -8.61 24.30 -6.44
C GLU A 452 -9.71 24.96 -7.29
N VAL A 453 -9.36 25.43 -8.49
CA VAL A 453 -10.34 25.93 -9.47
C VAL A 453 -11.27 24.80 -9.92
N VAL A 454 -10.73 23.62 -10.20
CA VAL A 454 -11.52 22.41 -10.52
C VAL A 454 -12.50 22.09 -9.41
N ARG A 455 -12.05 22.07 -8.14
CA ARG A 455 -12.92 21.83 -6.98
C ARG A 455 -14.11 22.79 -6.97
N ARG A 456 -13.85 24.09 -7.19
CA ARG A 456 -14.92 25.10 -7.21
C ARG A 456 -15.89 24.91 -8.38
N VAL A 457 -15.39 24.61 -9.58
CA VAL A 457 -16.23 24.29 -10.75
C VAL A 457 -17.08 23.05 -10.50
N ALA A 458 -16.47 22.00 -9.94
CA ALA A 458 -17.14 20.76 -9.60
C ALA A 458 -18.25 20.97 -8.59
N GLU A 459 -18.01 21.77 -7.54
CA GLU A 459 -19.05 22.16 -6.57
C GLU A 459 -20.21 22.87 -7.29
N ILE A 460 -19.95 23.84 -8.17
CA ILE A 460 -21.00 24.53 -8.93
C ILE A 460 -21.81 23.56 -9.79
N ASN A 461 -21.13 22.71 -10.58
CA ASN A 461 -21.78 21.75 -11.46
C ASN A 461 -22.61 20.71 -10.68
N GLN A 462 -22.09 20.24 -9.55
CA GLN A 462 -22.80 19.35 -8.65
C GLN A 462 -24.10 19.99 -8.15
N HIS A 463 -24.05 21.24 -7.67
CA HIS A 463 -25.24 21.93 -7.18
C HIS A 463 -26.26 22.18 -8.30
N ILE A 464 -25.81 22.52 -9.51
CA ILE A 464 -26.69 22.66 -10.68
C ILE A 464 -27.38 21.33 -10.98
N TYR A 465 -26.62 20.24 -11.04
CA TYR A 465 -27.19 18.91 -11.27
C TYR A 465 -28.20 18.52 -10.19
N ASP A 466 -27.83 18.62 -8.92
CA ASP A 466 -28.68 18.22 -7.79
C ASP A 466 -29.97 19.03 -7.72
N THR A 467 -29.90 20.32 -8.05
CA THR A 467 -31.05 21.23 -7.98
C THR A 467 -31.99 21.04 -9.16
N PHE A 468 -31.45 20.95 -10.38
CA PHE A 468 -32.25 21.10 -11.61
C PHE A 468 -32.44 19.80 -12.40
N ALA A 469 -31.49 18.86 -12.35
CA ALA A 469 -31.53 17.64 -13.17
C ALA A 469 -31.85 16.38 -12.36
N SER A 470 -31.19 16.19 -11.21
CA SER A 470 -31.35 15.01 -10.34
C SER A 470 -32.82 14.69 -10.01
N PRO A 471 -33.70 15.65 -9.65
CA PRO A 471 -35.09 15.34 -9.35
C PRO A 471 -35.84 14.67 -10.52
N TRP A 472 -35.57 15.10 -11.76
CA TRP A 472 -36.17 14.52 -12.96
C TRP A 472 -35.58 13.16 -13.29
N VAL A 473 -34.25 13.02 -13.22
CA VAL A 473 -33.57 11.72 -13.45
C VAL A 473 -34.08 10.68 -12.46
N ARG A 474 -34.17 11.02 -11.18
CA ARG A 474 -34.69 10.15 -10.13
C ARG A 474 -36.17 9.82 -10.33
N ALA A 475 -36.97 10.77 -10.82
CA ALA A 475 -38.40 10.54 -11.07
C ALA A 475 -38.66 9.55 -12.23
N VAL A 476 -37.76 9.48 -13.22
CA VAL A 476 -37.87 8.53 -14.35
C VAL A 476 -37.10 7.23 -14.14
N SER A 477 -36.23 7.18 -13.13
CA SER A 477 -35.43 5.99 -12.81
C SER A 477 -36.22 5.02 -11.94
N SER A 478 -36.02 3.73 -12.18
CA SER A 478 -36.65 2.63 -11.46
C SER A 478 -35.68 1.48 -11.30
N GLU A 479 -35.99 0.52 -10.43
CA GLU A 479 -35.16 -0.67 -10.30
C GLU A 479 -35.08 -1.47 -11.61
N PHE A 480 -36.18 -1.51 -12.38
CA PHE A 480 -36.21 -2.16 -13.68
C PHE A 480 -35.23 -1.50 -14.67
N SER A 481 -35.29 -0.17 -14.83
CA SER A 481 -34.37 0.54 -15.73
C SER A 481 -32.92 0.41 -15.28
N ALA A 482 -32.67 0.46 -13.97
CA ALA A 482 -31.34 0.34 -13.39
C ALA A 482 -30.73 -1.05 -13.66
N GLN A 483 -31.52 -2.13 -13.52
CA GLN A 483 -31.07 -3.48 -13.86
C GLN A 483 -30.72 -3.61 -15.34
N TRP A 484 -31.53 -3.05 -16.24
CA TRP A 484 -31.23 -3.04 -17.68
C TRP A 484 -29.96 -2.26 -18.01
N LEU A 485 -29.75 -1.09 -17.40
CA LEU A 485 -28.52 -0.31 -17.58
C LEU A 485 -27.29 -1.11 -17.15
N ARG A 486 -27.34 -1.79 -15.99
CA ARG A 486 -26.24 -2.64 -15.50
C ARG A 486 -25.99 -3.83 -16.41
N ALA A 487 -27.05 -4.50 -16.88
CA ALA A 487 -26.96 -5.67 -17.77
C ALA A 487 -26.41 -5.31 -19.16
N LEU A 488 -26.76 -4.13 -19.68
CA LEU A 488 -26.29 -3.63 -20.98
C LEU A 488 -24.93 -2.95 -20.90
N HIS A 489 -24.37 -2.74 -19.70
CA HIS A 489 -23.02 -2.21 -19.56
C HIS A 489 -22.03 -3.12 -20.32
N PRO A 490 -21.13 -2.57 -21.17
CA PRO A 490 -20.28 -3.38 -22.05
C PRO A 490 -19.51 -4.48 -21.32
N ALA A 491 -18.99 -4.19 -20.12
CA ALA A 491 -18.26 -5.15 -19.30
C ALA A 491 -19.10 -6.36 -18.87
N ARG A 492 -20.42 -6.22 -18.66
CA ARG A 492 -21.29 -7.37 -18.37
C ARG A 492 -21.80 -8.02 -19.65
N LEU A 493 -22.20 -7.20 -20.63
CA LEU A 493 -22.75 -7.68 -21.89
C LEU A 493 -21.79 -8.63 -22.62
N GLU A 494 -20.49 -8.32 -22.68
CA GLU A 494 -19.51 -9.22 -23.32
C GLU A 494 -19.45 -10.60 -22.66
N ARG A 495 -19.63 -10.66 -21.33
CA ARG A 495 -19.59 -11.89 -20.54
C ARG A 495 -20.88 -12.67 -20.75
N THR A 496 -22.04 -12.00 -20.70
CA THR A 496 -23.36 -12.61 -20.93
C THR A 496 -23.48 -13.21 -22.33
N LEU A 497 -22.94 -12.53 -23.36
CA LEU A 497 -22.95 -13.03 -24.73
C LEU A 497 -22.05 -14.25 -24.94
N ALA A 498 -20.95 -14.35 -24.19
CA ALA A 498 -20.04 -15.49 -24.20
C ALA A 498 -20.37 -16.48 -23.08
N THR A 499 -21.56 -17.09 -23.11
CA THR A 499 -21.98 -18.13 -22.16
C THR A 499 -22.64 -19.31 -22.86
N ASP A 500 -22.83 -20.42 -22.13
CA ASP A 500 -23.64 -21.56 -22.58
C ASP A 500 -25.12 -21.24 -22.75
N MET A 501 -25.59 -20.13 -22.18
CA MET A 501 -26.96 -19.65 -22.39
C MET A 501 -27.15 -19.06 -23.78
N ASN A 502 -26.08 -18.67 -24.47
CA ASN A 502 -26.12 -18.23 -25.86
C ASN A 502 -26.02 -19.44 -26.80
N PRO A 503 -27.05 -19.79 -27.60
CA PRO A 503 -27.01 -20.93 -28.51
C PRO A 503 -25.87 -20.87 -29.53
N TRP A 504 -25.38 -19.66 -29.86
CA TRP A 504 -24.22 -19.48 -30.72
C TRP A 504 -22.91 -19.98 -30.11
N MET A 505 -22.85 -20.26 -28.81
CA MET A 505 -21.67 -20.82 -28.15
C MET A 505 -21.70 -22.36 -28.04
N ALA A 506 -22.84 -22.99 -28.34
CA ALA A 506 -23.00 -24.44 -28.20
C ALA A 506 -22.02 -25.24 -29.09
N TRP A 507 -21.81 -24.79 -30.33
CA TRP A 507 -20.85 -25.43 -31.23
C TRP A 507 -19.40 -25.23 -30.79
N ILE A 508 -19.07 -24.10 -30.14
CA ILE A 508 -17.74 -23.87 -29.54
C ILE A 508 -17.50 -24.86 -28.41
N GLY A 509 -18.46 -25.00 -27.48
CA GLY A 509 -18.33 -25.94 -26.36
C GLY A 509 -18.18 -27.40 -26.81
N ALA A 510 -18.81 -27.78 -27.92
CA ALA A 510 -18.67 -29.11 -28.52
C ALA A 510 -17.36 -29.30 -29.30
N LEU A 511 -16.91 -28.26 -30.02
CA LEU A 511 -15.73 -28.33 -30.89
C LEU A 511 -14.41 -28.17 -30.13
N ALA A 512 -14.39 -27.36 -29.07
CA ALA A 512 -13.17 -27.05 -28.34
C ALA A 512 -12.48 -28.29 -27.73
N PRO A 513 -13.16 -29.27 -27.12
CA PRO A 513 -12.54 -30.52 -26.67
C PRO A 513 -11.87 -31.29 -27.81
N TRP A 514 -12.53 -31.39 -28.97
CA TRP A 514 -11.99 -32.05 -30.15
C TRP A 514 -10.74 -31.32 -30.67
N VAL A 515 -10.78 -29.99 -30.72
CA VAL A 515 -9.63 -29.16 -31.11
C VAL A 515 -8.46 -29.34 -30.14
N ARG A 516 -8.71 -29.43 -28.82
CA ARG A 516 -7.67 -29.71 -27.82
C ARG A 516 -6.99 -31.05 -28.05
N GLU A 517 -7.77 -32.09 -28.32
CA GLU A 517 -7.26 -33.45 -28.58
C GLU A 517 -6.48 -33.54 -29.89
N HIS A 518 -6.91 -32.80 -30.92
CA HIS A 518 -6.29 -32.79 -32.25
C HIS A 518 -5.42 -31.54 -32.48
N ARG A 519 -4.88 -30.94 -31.41
CA ARG A 519 -4.04 -29.74 -31.54
C ARG A 519 -2.84 -30.03 -32.45
N ALA A 520 -2.65 -29.15 -33.44
CA ALA A 520 -1.50 -29.16 -34.33
C ALA A 520 -0.87 -27.77 -34.37
N PRO A 521 -0.03 -27.42 -33.37
CA PRO A 521 0.65 -26.14 -33.32
C PRO A 521 1.57 -25.95 -34.54
N VAL A 522 1.55 -24.75 -35.12
CA VAL A 522 2.46 -24.40 -36.22
C VAL A 522 3.91 -24.32 -35.72
N ALA A 523 4.87 -24.62 -36.59
CA ALA A 523 6.29 -24.54 -36.25
C ALA A 523 6.71 -23.12 -35.82
N PRO A 524 7.58 -22.94 -34.80
CA PRO A 524 7.97 -21.62 -34.29
C PRO A 524 8.67 -20.72 -35.32
N ASP A 525 9.29 -21.30 -36.34
CA ASP A 525 9.99 -20.62 -37.42
C ASP A 525 9.07 -20.33 -38.64
N ASN A 526 7.78 -20.60 -38.54
CA ASN A 526 6.83 -20.28 -39.60
C ASN A 526 6.74 -18.76 -39.83
N PRO A 527 6.90 -18.27 -41.08
CA PRO A 527 6.96 -16.84 -41.37
C PRO A 527 5.64 -16.11 -41.08
N LEU A 528 4.50 -16.77 -41.15
CA LEU A 528 3.19 -16.15 -40.87
C LEU A 528 2.94 -15.99 -39.38
N LEU A 529 3.44 -16.91 -38.55
CA LEU A 529 3.42 -16.72 -37.10
C LEU A 529 4.29 -15.52 -36.70
N THR A 530 5.45 -15.36 -37.33
CA THR A 530 6.32 -14.18 -37.14
C THR A 530 5.61 -12.89 -37.57
N LEU A 531 4.92 -12.91 -38.72
CA LEU A 531 4.14 -11.77 -39.21
C LEU A 531 2.98 -11.42 -38.27
N GLU A 532 2.27 -12.41 -37.72
CA GLU A 532 1.21 -12.21 -36.72
C GLU A 532 1.75 -11.53 -35.46
N GLN A 533 2.88 -12.02 -34.92
CA GLN A 533 3.51 -11.43 -33.75
C GLN A 533 3.96 -9.99 -34.01
N ALA A 534 4.51 -9.72 -35.19
CA ALA A 534 4.89 -8.38 -35.61
C ALA A 534 3.67 -7.45 -35.77
N ALA A 535 2.57 -7.94 -36.33
CA ALA A 535 1.31 -7.21 -36.45
C ALA A 535 0.71 -6.90 -35.08
N SER A 536 0.66 -7.88 -34.18
CA SER A 536 0.22 -7.70 -32.80
C SER A 536 1.07 -6.66 -32.07
N ALA A 537 2.40 -6.76 -32.18
CA ALA A 537 3.32 -5.77 -31.60
C ALA A 537 3.10 -4.36 -32.20
N GLN A 538 2.75 -4.26 -33.48
CA GLN A 538 2.42 -2.98 -34.11
C GLN A 538 1.08 -2.40 -33.60
N ILE A 539 0.06 -3.23 -33.40
CA ILE A 539 -1.22 -2.81 -32.81
C ILE A 539 -1.00 -2.30 -31.38
N ILE A 540 -0.23 -3.04 -30.58
CA ILE A 540 0.14 -2.63 -29.21
C ILE A 540 0.85 -1.27 -29.25
N ARG A 541 1.87 -1.10 -30.10
CA ARG A 541 2.57 0.19 -30.26
C ARG A 541 1.65 1.32 -30.70
N ALA A 542 0.72 1.07 -31.62
CA ALA A 542 -0.23 2.08 -32.09
C ALA A 542 -1.20 2.51 -30.98
N LEU A 543 -1.70 1.56 -30.17
CA LEU A 543 -2.58 1.84 -29.04
C LEU A 543 -1.83 2.53 -27.89
N ASP A 544 -0.57 2.17 -27.63
CA ASP A 544 0.30 2.87 -26.69
C ASP A 544 0.56 4.32 -27.15
N GLN A 545 0.85 4.54 -28.44
CA GLN A 545 1.01 5.89 -29.00
C GLN A 545 -0.27 6.72 -28.90
N PHE A 546 -1.43 6.10 -29.16
CA PHE A 546 -2.73 6.74 -28.96
C PHE A 546 -2.95 7.15 -27.50
N ARG A 547 -2.65 6.25 -26.55
CA ARG A 547 -2.70 6.57 -25.11
C ARG A 547 -1.82 7.78 -24.80
N ASP A 548 -0.55 7.74 -25.21
CA ASP A 548 0.40 8.79 -24.87
C ASP A 548 -0.01 10.15 -25.47
N TRP A 549 -0.53 10.17 -26.71
CA TRP A 549 -1.09 11.37 -27.33
C TRP A 549 -2.35 11.88 -26.61
N ARG A 550 -3.29 10.99 -26.29
CA ARG A 550 -4.53 11.32 -25.56
C ARG A 550 -4.20 11.92 -24.20
N ASP A 551 -3.27 11.30 -23.47
CA ASP A 551 -2.90 11.69 -22.11
C ASP A 551 -2.21 13.07 -22.12
N ALA A 552 -1.32 13.32 -23.08
CA ALA A 552 -0.71 14.64 -23.28
C ALA A 552 -1.74 15.71 -23.71
N TRP A 553 -2.74 15.34 -24.51
CA TRP A 553 -3.83 16.24 -24.88
C TRP A 553 -4.69 16.60 -23.66
N TYR A 554 -5.04 15.61 -22.83
CA TYR A 554 -5.83 15.83 -21.61
C TYR A 554 -5.14 16.82 -20.67
N GLU A 555 -3.84 16.64 -20.45
CA GLU A 555 -3.03 17.58 -19.66
C GLU A 555 -3.04 18.99 -20.27
N GLN A 556 -2.74 19.15 -21.56
CA GLN A 556 -2.73 20.47 -22.20
C GLN A 556 -4.08 21.19 -22.14
N VAL A 557 -5.18 20.47 -22.38
CA VAL A 557 -6.53 21.04 -22.29
C VAL A 557 -6.88 21.39 -20.84
N PHE A 558 -6.51 20.54 -19.89
CA PHE A 558 -6.71 20.81 -18.48
C PHE A 558 -5.99 22.10 -18.06
N GLU A 559 -4.71 22.23 -18.41
CA GLU A 559 -3.92 23.42 -18.09
C GLU A 559 -4.50 24.67 -18.76
N ALA A 560 -4.86 24.59 -20.05
CA ALA A 560 -5.43 25.70 -20.80
C ALA A 560 -6.75 26.22 -20.19
N ILE A 561 -7.56 25.35 -19.58
CA ILE A 561 -8.81 25.72 -18.94
C ILE A 561 -8.57 26.21 -17.50
N TYR A 562 -7.88 25.41 -16.68
CA TYR A 562 -7.87 25.58 -15.23
C TYR A 562 -6.68 26.38 -14.68
N GLN A 563 -5.58 26.50 -15.43
CA GLN A 563 -4.50 27.45 -15.09
C GLN A 563 -4.77 28.86 -15.64
N ALA A 564 -5.81 29.05 -16.47
CA ALA A 564 -6.17 30.36 -16.99
C ALA A 564 -6.68 31.28 -15.86
N PRO A 565 -6.07 32.46 -15.63
CA PRO A 565 -6.50 33.40 -14.59
C PRO A 565 -7.96 33.84 -14.71
N ALA A 566 -8.46 33.92 -15.95
CA ALA A 566 -9.86 34.23 -16.22
C ALA A 566 -10.82 33.17 -15.66
N MET A 567 -10.44 31.88 -15.68
CA MET A 567 -11.26 30.80 -15.15
C MET A 567 -11.33 30.86 -13.62
N ALA A 568 -10.19 31.07 -12.95
CA ALA A 568 -10.15 31.30 -11.51
C ALA A 568 -11.02 32.51 -11.11
N ALA A 569 -10.89 33.63 -11.82
CA ALA A 569 -11.69 34.83 -11.57
C ALA A 569 -13.19 34.60 -11.78
N LEU A 570 -13.58 33.85 -12.83
CA LEU A 570 -14.98 33.54 -13.13
C LEU A 570 -15.66 32.78 -11.98
N VAL A 571 -14.92 31.91 -11.29
CA VAL A 571 -15.45 31.12 -10.16
C VAL A 571 -15.23 31.79 -8.79
N GLY A 572 -14.73 33.02 -8.79
CA GLY A 572 -14.51 33.83 -7.58
C GLY A 572 -13.27 33.46 -6.78
N LEU A 573 -12.27 32.83 -7.41
CA LEU A 573 -10.98 32.51 -6.81
C LEU A 573 -9.89 33.45 -7.32
N GLN A 574 -8.83 33.59 -6.51
CA GLN A 574 -7.55 34.11 -6.99
C GLN A 574 -6.64 32.92 -7.28
N ALA A 575 -5.79 33.01 -8.31
CA ALA A 575 -4.79 31.98 -8.57
C ALA A 575 -3.72 32.03 -7.45
N GLN A 576 -3.92 31.21 -6.43
CA GLN A 576 -3.01 31.04 -5.30
C GLN A 576 -2.87 29.55 -5.03
N ALA A 577 -1.73 29.15 -4.47
CA ALA A 577 -1.53 27.79 -4.03
C ALA A 577 -2.55 27.44 -2.94
N PRO A 578 -3.12 26.22 -2.97
CA PRO A 578 -4.04 25.77 -1.94
C PRO A 578 -3.29 25.79 -0.61
N ALA A 579 -3.67 26.70 0.27
CA ALA A 579 -3.16 26.73 1.63
C ALA A 579 -4.13 25.97 2.52
N ASN A 580 -3.66 24.91 3.17
CA ASN A 580 -4.37 24.30 4.30
C ASN A 580 -4.37 25.32 5.46
N VAL A 581 -5.34 26.24 5.46
CA VAL A 581 -5.48 27.24 6.51
C VAL A 581 -6.07 26.56 7.74
N GLU A 582 -5.19 26.00 8.56
CA GLU A 582 -5.60 25.49 9.86
C GLU A 582 -6.11 26.61 10.75
N SER A 583 -7.11 26.27 11.58
CA SER A 583 -7.61 27.18 12.60
C SER A 583 -6.47 27.64 13.51
N PRO A 584 -6.36 28.96 13.80
CA PRO A 584 -5.37 29.48 14.75
C PRO A 584 -5.43 28.79 16.11
N VAL A 585 -6.60 28.32 16.53
CA VAL A 585 -6.80 27.58 17.79
C VAL A 585 -6.08 26.22 17.73
N THR A 586 -6.21 25.49 16.63
CA THR A 586 -5.55 24.19 16.43
C THR A 586 -4.04 24.34 16.38
N VAL A 587 -3.54 25.39 15.72
CA VAL A 587 -2.11 25.73 15.69
C VAL A 587 -1.60 26.06 17.10
N ALA A 588 -2.34 26.88 17.86
CA ALA A 588 -1.98 27.22 19.23
C ALA A 588 -1.98 26.01 20.17
N LEU A 589 -2.99 25.14 20.07
CA LEU A 589 -3.08 23.91 20.85
C LEU A 589 -1.91 22.97 20.56
N ARG A 590 -1.53 22.80 19.28
CA ARG A 590 -0.35 22.00 18.91
C ARG A 590 0.94 22.58 19.46
N ARG A 591 1.13 23.90 19.37
CA ARG A 591 2.30 24.56 19.96
C ARG A 591 2.37 24.33 21.47
N GLU A 592 1.24 24.41 22.17
CA GLU A 592 1.17 24.13 23.60
C GLU A 592 1.45 22.65 23.93
N LEU A 593 0.91 21.70 23.14
CA LEU A 593 1.20 20.27 23.29
C LEU A 593 2.69 19.95 23.04
N ALA A 594 3.29 20.54 22.00
CA ALA A 594 4.71 20.41 21.72
C ALA A 594 5.56 21.01 22.85
N ALA A 595 5.18 22.18 23.38
CA ALA A 595 5.86 22.81 24.51
C ALA A 595 5.70 21.99 25.80
N ARG A 596 4.56 21.33 26.02
CA ARG A 596 4.37 20.39 27.15
C ARG A 596 5.28 19.17 27.01
N ARG A 597 5.29 18.53 25.84
CA ARG A 597 6.19 17.38 25.56
C ARG A 597 7.65 17.74 25.79
N LEU A 598 8.05 18.95 25.39
CA LEU A 598 9.37 19.49 25.65
C LEU A 598 9.67 19.55 27.16
N ARG A 599 8.78 20.17 27.95
CA ARG A 599 8.92 20.27 29.41
C ARG A 599 8.96 18.90 30.09
N ASP A 600 8.10 17.97 29.67
CA ASP A 600 8.04 16.61 30.20
C ASP A 600 9.36 15.87 29.93
N ALA A 601 9.89 15.98 28.70
CA ALA A 601 11.18 15.39 28.35
C ALA A 601 12.33 15.98 29.17
N GLU A 602 12.36 17.30 29.37
CA GLU A 602 13.36 17.97 30.21
C GLU A 602 13.30 17.50 31.67
N ALA A 603 12.10 17.32 32.22
CA ALA A 603 11.89 16.83 33.58
C ALA A 603 12.32 15.35 33.72
N SER A 604 12.18 14.55 32.66
CA SER A 604 12.57 13.14 32.64
C SER A 604 14.06 12.88 32.38
N ILE A 605 14.89 13.90 32.05
CA ILE A 605 16.32 13.70 31.73
C ILE A 605 17.05 12.92 32.84
N ALA A 606 16.78 13.25 34.10
CA ALA A 606 17.42 12.65 35.27
C ALA A 606 16.65 11.44 35.85
N GLN A 607 15.58 11.00 35.19
CA GLN A 607 14.72 9.90 35.64
C GLN A 607 14.90 8.66 34.75
N GLY A 608 14.79 7.47 35.35
CA GLY A 608 14.95 6.18 34.69
C GLY A 608 15.95 5.28 35.41
N GLY A 609 16.31 4.16 34.78
CA GLY A 609 17.28 3.20 35.26
C GLY A 609 18.17 2.66 34.15
N THR A 610 18.53 1.38 34.26
CA THR A 610 19.49 0.73 33.35
C THR A 610 18.99 0.67 31.90
N LEU A 611 17.69 0.39 31.69
CA LEU A 611 17.10 0.31 30.35
C LEU A 611 17.14 1.68 29.66
N GLU A 612 16.71 2.73 30.34
CA GLU A 612 16.70 4.09 29.83
C GLU A 612 18.11 4.56 29.51
N ALA A 613 19.08 4.29 30.39
CA ALA A 613 20.48 4.60 30.15
C ALA A 613 21.03 3.83 28.93
N PHE A 614 20.70 2.55 28.79
CA PHE A 614 21.14 1.72 27.67
C PHE A 614 20.63 2.26 26.33
N VAL A 615 19.33 2.51 26.23
CA VAL A 615 18.70 3.09 25.03
C VAL A 615 19.27 4.47 24.73
N ARG A 616 19.49 5.30 25.76
CA ARG A 616 20.07 6.64 25.61
C ARG A 616 21.49 6.59 25.03
N VAL A 617 22.32 5.62 25.45
CA VAL A 617 23.64 5.39 24.86
C VAL A 617 23.52 4.99 23.39
N LEU A 618 22.64 4.04 23.06
CA LEU A 618 22.42 3.63 21.67
C LEU A 618 21.97 4.82 20.79
N ALA A 619 21.00 5.61 21.26
CA ALA A 619 20.48 6.76 20.54
C ALA A 619 21.51 7.89 20.35
N TYR A 620 22.39 8.11 21.34
CA TYR A 620 23.44 9.12 21.25
C TYR A 620 24.57 8.71 20.30
N VAL A 621 25.00 7.45 20.37
CA VAL A 621 26.09 6.92 19.56
C VAL A 621 25.65 6.65 18.12
N ALA A 622 24.37 6.34 17.89
CA ALA A 622 23.79 6.31 16.55
C ALA A 622 23.93 7.69 15.87
N GLU A 623 24.33 7.70 14.60
CA GLU A 623 24.41 8.95 13.85
C GLU A 623 23.00 9.47 13.54
N ARG A 624 22.84 10.79 13.45
CA ARG A 624 21.52 11.38 13.14
C ARG A 624 20.98 10.96 11.77
N SER A 625 21.86 10.55 10.86
CA SER A 625 21.61 10.08 9.50
C SER A 625 21.85 8.58 9.33
N SER A 626 22.17 7.82 10.39
CA SER A 626 22.42 6.39 10.23
C SER A 626 21.14 5.64 9.92
N ALA A 627 21.23 4.73 8.97
CA ALA A 627 20.19 3.76 8.71
C ALA A 627 20.08 2.76 9.88
N ILE A 628 18.85 2.39 10.23
CA ILE A 628 18.57 1.39 11.27
C ILE A 628 18.38 0.04 10.58
N GLU A 629 19.26 -0.90 10.88
CA GLU A 629 19.18 -2.27 10.35
C GLU A 629 18.48 -3.21 11.32
N GLU A 630 17.97 -4.33 10.81
CA GLU A 630 17.28 -5.33 11.63
C GLU A 630 18.19 -6.16 12.55
N ARG A 631 19.44 -6.41 12.15
CA ARG A 631 20.36 -7.31 12.88
C ARG A 631 20.62 -6.87 14.33
N PRO A 632 20.95 -5.59 14.62
CA PRO A 632 21.09 -5.12 15.99
C PRO A 632 19.83 -5.33 16.84
N PHE A 633 18.65 -5.17 16.25
CA PHE A 633 17.37 -5.38 16.93
C PHE A 633 17.12 -6.87 17.22
N ASN A 634 17.38 -7.76 16.25
CA ASN A 634 17.25 -9.20 16.44
C ASN A 634 18.22 -9.72 17.52
N LEU A 635 19.42 -9.15 17.61
CA LEU A 635 20.33 -9.41 18.71
C LEU A 635 19.77 -8.94 20.07
N LEU A 636 19.21 -7.72 20.14
CA LEU A 636 18.58 -7.22 21.37
C LEU A 636 17.47 -8.15 21.86
N ARG A 637 16.61 -8.59 20.94
CA ARG A 637 15.52 -9.53 21.22
C ARG A 637 16.05 -10.88 21.71
N ARG A 638 17.13 -11.38 21.11
CA ARG A 638 17.78 -12.62 21.55
C ARG A 638 18.34 -12.50 22.97
N ILE A 639 19.04 -11.40 23.27
CA ILE A 639 19.59 -11.15 24.61
C ILE A 639 18.47 -11.07 25.66
N ALA A 640 17.37 -10.36 25.36
CA ALA A 640 16.22 -10.25 26.26
C ALA A 640 15.59 -11.63 26.55
N ARG A 641 15.41 -12.47 25.52
CA ARG A 641 14.88 -13.84 25.67
C ARG A 641 15.79 -14.72 26.53
N GLU A 642 17.11 -14.68 26.30
CA GLU A 642 18.10 -15.45 27.07
C GLU A 642 18.08 -15.08 28.56
N GLN A 643 17.91 -13.79 28.88
CA GLN A 643 17.79 -13.33 30.28
C GLN A 643 16.46 -13.73 30.95
N GLN A 644 15.35 -13.70 30.21
CA GLN A 644 14.04 -14.11 30.72
C GLN A 644 13.99 -15.62 31.01
N GLN A 645 14.57 -16.45 30.14
CA GLN A 645 14.69 -17.90 30.37
C GLN A 645 15.51 -18.23 31.62
N ALA A 646 16.49 -17.38 31.96
CA ALA A 646 17.28 -17.53 33.18
C ALA A 646 16.54 -17.09 34.46
N THR A 647 15.41 -16.37 34.35
CA THR A 647 14.73 -15.70 35.49
C THR A 647 13.29 -16.19 35.73
N GLU A 648 12.84 -17.30 35.11
CA GLU A 648 11.52 -17.95 35.30
C GLU A 648 10.31 -16.98 35.41
N THR A 649 10.33 -15.86 34.68
CA THR A 649 9.28 -14.83 34.74
C THR A 649 8.52 -14.78 33.43
N ASN A 650 7.24 -15.18 33.47
CA ASN A 650 6.31 -15.13 32.34
C ASN A 650 5.92 -13.65 32.05
N GLY A 651 6.68 -12.95 31.22
CA GLY A 651 6.49 -11.51 31.00
C GLY A 651 6.90 -10.95 29.63
N ALA A 652 7.02 -11.77 28.58
CA ALA A 652 7.53 -11.34 27.26
C ALA A 652 6.83 -10.09 26.68
N HIS A 653 5.54 -9.89 26.98
CA HIS A 653 4.73 -8.78 26.49
C HIS A 653 4.99 -7.44 27.21
N ALA A 654 5.29 -7.48 28.51
CA ALA A 654 5.58 -6.28 29.29
C ALA A 654 6.94 -5.65 28.89
N ASP A 655 7.87 -6.48 28.41
CA ASP A 655 9.23 -6.05 28.07
C ASP A 655 9.31 -5.28 26.74
N LEU A 656 8.63 -5.73 25.67
CA LEU A 656 8.65 -5.01 24.39
C LEU A 656 7.91 -3.67 24.46
N ALA A 657 6.78 -3.60 25.18
CA ALA A 657 6.04 -2.36 25.37
C ALA A 657 6.85 -1.34 26.21
N ALA A 658 7.52 -1.80 27.27
CA ALA A 658 8.43 -0.98 28.07
C ALA A 658 9.63 -0.52 27.23
N PHE A 659 10.24 -1.42 26.46
CA PHE A 659 11.34 -1.11 25.54
C PHE A 659 10.92 -0.07 24.50
N LYS A 660 9.77 -0.24 23.85
CA LYS A 660 9.20 0.74 22.89
C LYS A 660 9.03 2.11 23.54
N THR A 661 8.49 2.16 24.76
CA THR A 661 8.31 3.40 25.52
C THR A 661 9.66 4.05 25.82
N ALA A 662 10.65 3.26 26.25
CA ALA A 662 12.01 3.73 26.50
C ALA A 662 12.67 4.26 25.22
N VAL A 663 12.59 3.56 24.08
CA VAL A 663 13.14 4.01 22.80
C VAL A 663 12.54 5.36 22.39
N ARG A 664 11.22 5.52 22.46
CA ARG A 664 10.56 6.79 22.12
C ARG A 664 11.02 7.93 23.03
N GLN A 665 10.94 7.74 24.34
CA GLN A 665 11.26 8.79 25.31
C GLN A 665 12.75 9.16 25.28
N GLN A 666 13.64 8.17 25.29
CA GLN A 666 15.08 8.42 25.36
C GLN A 666 15.63 8.96 24.04
N SER A 667 15.13 8.51 22.89
CA SER A 667 15.52 9.09 21.59
C SER A 667 15.09 10.56 21.48
N PHE A 668 13.91 10.92 22.01
CA PHE A 668 13.46 12.30 22.06
C PHE A 668 14.33 13.16 22.99
N ILE A 669 14.67 12.66 24.19
CA ILE A 669 15.58 13.33 25.13
C ILE A 669 16.96 13.60 24.49
N VAL A 670 17.54 12.59 23.86
CA VAL A 670 18.85 12.72 23.19
C VAL A 670 18.79 13.71 22.03
N ARG A 671 17.69 13.72 21.27
CA ARG A 671 17.51 14.69 20.18
C ARG A 671 17.41 16.12 20.69
N LEU A 672 16.71 16.32 21.81
CA LEU A 672 16.47 17.61 22.40
C LEU A 672 17.76 18.26 22.93
N ASP A 673 18.46 17.58 23.82
CA ASP A 673 19.71 18.05 24.41
C ASP A 673 20.67 16.86 24.60
N PRO A 674 21.45 16.51 23.56
CA PRO A 674 22.33 15.34 23.59
C PRO A 674 23.31 15.38 24.76
N GLN A 675 23.83 16.58 25.08
CA GLN A 675 24.88 16.77 26.06
C GLN A 675 24.35 16.64 27.49
N ARG A 676 23.20 17.23 27.77
CA ARG A 676 22.55 17.08 29.08
C ARG A 676 22.02 15.67 29.29
N ALA A 677 21.56 15.01 28.21
CA ALA A 677 21.12 13.62 28.24
C ALA A 677 22.24 12.66 28.70
N ILE A 678 23.43 12.74 28.09
CA ILE A 678 24.55 11.86 28.46
C ILE A 678 25.12 12.17 29.84
N ARG A 679 25.18 13.44 30.26
CA ARG A 679 25.68 13.82 31.59
C ARG A 679 24.83 13.29 32.74
N ALA A 680 23.56 12.96 32.48
CA ALA A 680 22.67 12.35 33.47
C ALA A 680 22.86 10.82 33.61
N LEU A 681 23.58 10.15 32.70
CA LEU A 681 23.78 8.70 32.74
C LEU A 681 24.36 8.17 34.07
N PRO A 682 25.34 8.82 34.72
CA PRO A 682 25.86 8.35 36.01
C PRO A 682 24.83 8.34 37.14
N ALA A 683 23.82 9.22 37.07
CA ALA A 683 22.73 9.27 38.04
C ALA A 683 21.69 8.17 37.78
N LEU A 684 21.45 7.81 36.52
CA LEU A 684 20.53 6.71 36.14
C LEU A 684 21.07 5.34 36.53
N VAL A 685 22.39 5.16 36.43
CA VAL A 685 23.06 3.89 36.77
C VAL A 685 24.19 4.20 37.75
N PRO A 686 23.92 4.30 39.07
CA PRO A 686 24.93 4.66 40.06
C PRO A 686 26.02 3.57 40.24
N ASP A 687 25.65 2.30 40.04
CA ASP A 687 26.56 1.17 40.24
C ASP A 687 27.57 0.99 39.10
N ARG A 688 28.86 0.88 39.46
CA ARG A 688 29.98 0.82 38.49
C ARG A 688 30.01 -0.50 37.71
N GLU A 689 29.62 -1.61 38.33
CA GLU A 689 29.59 -2.92 37.66
C GLU A 689 28.51 -2.92 36.56
N THR A 690 27.33 -2.41 36.89
CA THR A 690 26.20 -2.25 35.96
C THR A 690 26.55 -1.32 34.79
N ARG A 691 27.29 -0.23 35.03
CA ARG A 691 27.80 0.65 33.93
C ARG A 691 28.69 -0.11 32.94
N ARG A 692 29.60 -0.97 33.44
CA ARG A 692 30.48 -1.78 32.57
C ARG A 692 29.67 -2.78 31.75
N LYS A 693 28.72 -3.48 32.38
CA LYS A 693 27.82 -4.43 31.69
C LYS A 693 26.99 -3.72 30.62
N LEU A 694 26.45 -2.54 30.93
CA LEU A 694 25.69 -1.71 29.99
C LEU A 694 26.54 -1.31 28.78
N MET A 695 27.76 -0.82 28.99
CA MET A 695 28.65 -0.42 27.90
C MET A 695 29.12 -1.59 27.04
N ALA A 696 29.34 -2.76 27.64
CA ALA A 696 29.66 -3.99 26.92
C ALA A 696 28.49 -4.46 26.06
N ALA A 697 27.26 -4.45 26.61
CA ALA A 697 26.05 -4.77 25.85
C ALA A 697 25.84 -3.77 24.70
N ALA A 698 26.01 -2.47 24.95
CA ALA A 698 25.84 -1.44 23.94
C ALA A 698 26.88 -1.61 22.82
N HIS A 699 28.14 -1.85 23.18
CA HIS A 699 29.21 -2.14 22.20
C HIS A 699 28.87 -3.34 21.33
N ARG A 700 28.42 -4.45 21.95
CA ARG A 700 28.04 -5.68 21.23
C ARG A 700 26.93 -5.43 20.20
N VAL A 701 25.93 -4.62 20.55
CA VAL A 701 24.82 -4.27 19.65
C VAL A 701 25.28 -3.34 18.53
N MET A 702 26.06 -2.32 18.86
CA MET A 702 26.49 -1.31 17.88
C MET A 702 27.55 -1.81 16.89
N THR A 703 28.22 -2.92 17.20
CA THR A 703 29.26 -3.52 16.34
C THR A 703 28.76 -4.65 15.44
N VAL A 704 27.47 -5.02 15.51
CA VAL A 704 26.87 -6.06 14.67
C VAL A 704 26.99 -5.73 13.17
N SER A 705 26.71 -4.48 12.80
CA SER A 705 26.76 -4.05 11.40
C SER A 705 28.17 -3.71 10.92
N GLY A 706 29.17 -3.71 11.82
CA GLY A 706 30.55 -3.33 11.54
C GLY A 706 31.22 -2.61 12.71
N PRO A 707 32.55 -2.44 12.69
CA PRO A 707 33.28 -1.81 13.79
C PRO A 707 32.87 -0.34 14.00
N LEU A 708 32.90 0.11 15.25
CA LEU A 708 32.74 1.53 15.58
C LEU A 708 33.93 2.31 15.02
N ALA A 709 33.67 3.24 14.09
CA ALA A 709 34.67 4.11 13.49
C ALA A 709 34.18 5.57 13.45
N GLY A 710 35.09 6.50 13.17
CA GLY A 710 34.76 7.92 12.98
C GLY A 710 34.02 8.54 14.17
N GLU A 711 32.94 9.26 13.86
CA GLU A 711 32.14 9.98 14.86
C GLU A 711 31.45 9.04 15.86
N ARG A 712 30.98 7.86 15.42
CA ARG A 712 30.37 6.85 16.31
C ARG A 712 31.34 6.38 17.39
N LEU A 713 32.60 6.15 17.03
CA LEU A 713 33.64 5.77 18.00
C LEU A 713 33.95 6.92 18.97
N ALA A 714 34.00 8.16 18.49
CA ALA A 714 34.23 9.33 19.33
C ALA A 714 33.11 9.49 20.37
N ARG A 715 31.84 9.41 19.95
CA ARG A 715 30.67 9.47 20.83
C ARG A 715 30.63 8.31 21.82
N TYR A 716 30.98 7.09 21.39
CA TYR A 716 31.09 5.94 22.30
C TYR A 716 32.13 6.18 23.40
N ARG A 717 33.30 6.73 23.05
CA ARG A 717 34.36 7.07 24.01
C ARG A 717 33.93 8.17 24.97
N GLU A 718 33.22 9.19 24.49
CA GLU A 718 32.66 10.25 25.33
C GLU A 718 31.70 9.68 26.40
N VAL A 719 30.79 8.80 26.00
CA VAL A 719 29.91 8.08 26.94
C VAL A 719 30.70 7.24 27.93
N ALA A 720 31.73 6.52 27.48
CA ALA A 720 32.58 5.70 28.35
C ALA A 720 33.33 6.53 29.40
N GLN A 721 33.80 7.72 29.03
CA GLN A 721 34.42 8.67 29.96
C GLN A 721 33.41 9.17 31.00
N ILE A 722 32.22 9.58 30.58
CA ILE A 722 31.16 10.08 31.48
C ILE A 722 30.74 9.00 32.49
N LEU A 723 30.64 7.74 32.07
CA LEU A 723 30.27 6.63 32.94
C LEU A 723 31.42 6.15 33.84
N GLY A 724 32.67 6.60 33.60
CA GLY A 724 33.85 6.12 34.32
C GLY A 724 34.21 4.66 33.99
N THR A 725 33.90 4.23 32.76
CA THR A 725 34.14 2.89 32.22
C THR A 725 35.26 2.85 31.18
N GLY A 726 35.76 4.01 30.73
CA GLY A 726 36.97 4.09 29.93
C GLY A 726 38.20 3.64 30.71
N ASP A 727 39.17 3.06 30.02
CA ASP A 727 40.48 2.77 30.59
C ASP A 727 41.10 4.10 31.07
N ALA A 728 41.56 4.14 32.32
CA ALA A 728 42.29 5.29 32.83
C ALA A 728 43.55 5.51 31.97
N PRO A 729 43.96 6.75 31.66
CA PRO A 729 45.31 6.96 31.16
C PRO A 729 46.26 6.42 32.23
N GLU A 730 47.14 5.49 31.86
CA GLU A 730 48.25 5.07 32.71
C GLU A 730 48.96 6.35 33.16
N ALA A 731 48.88 6.62 34.47
CA ALA A 731 49.62 7.70 35.07
C ALA A 731 51.10 7.43 34.81
N GLU A 732 51.76 8.38 34.14
CA GLU A 732 53.22 8.47 34.08
C GLU A 732 53.79 8.21 35.48
N GLN A 733 54.51 7.09 35.63
CA GLN A 733 55.39 6.92 36.76
C GLN A 733 56.53 7.94 36.62
N PRO A 734 56.82 8.75 37.65
CA PRO A 734 57.96 9.65 37.61
C PRO A 734 59.25 8.83 37.69
N GLY A 735 60.24 9.26 36.90
CA GLY A 735 61.44 8.51 36.58
C GLY A 735 62.26 7.98 37.76
N GLY A 736 62.89 6.83 37.49
CA GLY A 736 64.03 6.29 38.24
C GLY A 736 64.83 5.42 37.28
N GLY A 737 65.93 5.96 36.76
CA GLY A 737 66.66 5.42 35.61
C GLY A 737 67.49 4.16 35.88
N ALA A 738 67.81 3.47 34.77
CA ALA A 738 69.15 2.99 34.40
C ALA A 738 69.03 2.13 33.11
N GLU A 739 69.61 2.61 32.01
CA GLU A 739 70.08 1.79 30.89
C GLU A 739 71.30 0.92 31.33
N PRO A 740 71.84 -0.01 30.51
CA PRO A 740 71.31 -0.73 29.33
C PRO A 740 71.61 -2.26 29.36
N GLU A 741 71.12 -3.04 28.39
CA GLU A 741 71.91 -3.96 27.53
C GLU A 741 71.07 -5.11 26.89
N ILE A 742 71.05 -5.08 25.56
CA ILE A 742 71.34 -6.18 24.61
C ILE A 742 70.53 -7.49 24.68
N GLY A 743 69.89 -7.83 23.54
CA GLY A 743 69.80 -9.22 23.08
C GLY A 743 68.51 -9.62 22.37
N LEU A 744 68.51 -9.51 21.04
CA LEU A 744 67.66 -10.29 20.11
C LEU A 744 67.95 -11.81 20.25
N PRO A 745 67.04 -12.74 19.91
CA PRO A 745 66.35 -12.84 18.61
C PRO A 745 64.84 -12.54 18.62
#